data_AF-A0A1G1C7L8-F1
#
_entry.id   AF-A0A1G1C7L8-F1
#
_cell.length_a   1.000
_cell.length_b   1.000
_cell.length_c   1.000
_cell.angle_alpha   90.00
_cell.angle_beta   90.00
_cell.angle_gamma   90.00
#
_symmetry.space_group_name_H-M   'P 1'
#
loop_
_entity.id
_entity.type
_entity.pdbx_description
1 polymer ?
#
loop_
_entity_poly.entity_id
_entity_poly.type
_entity_poly.pdbx_seq_one_letter_code
_entity_poly.pdbx_strand_id
1 'polypeptide(L)'
;MRSVIVNLVVILAAVVCAHGGELLRNTDFQQDADNDGVPDHWAIIGEKQGFTAGADADTGTRWVAFANAAGEATLRQLRVKLDPASTYLLRAAVKSDGLDGRAFVCVVNGDWTWSGGCVDIPAGNSAWTLKSARFKPGPSPDGLYSVAFAMLPKAAGKASVSFVSLVELQTNEDIARETKVKEAPRLRTLAGACRMQPPPASGGAPALVDDDAKSSAEWGQGIDSAQVSVDLGAEHVLTGLILTEIVGDRARLDAVKVEVSMDGNEFRTVSEFDNRAAPVAAPDAHSIVLPLRTERARVVRLGLRKTLEKMTLCEVNLYGFTTAEYAPRQAAAEKTEAALRRQMQLAAGAMLKNPSFELASADDPAKPLGWEPATHAEAGQKSAPKMTWEGGGCLDSHCIAVETVSKEDWGEWISAPVELQPDKFYCVSFVFKVRQPGLGPIEVLIDGNDFYINEQSAEWTPFGLAFKKKPTDLRQRLALVLYHRAGQKVWFDHVTLTEVHIGLQHPADQAVIADETPQFAWTAPVVGEFTLELCPARSFPPDALRTFQCLGSPYTPAAPLPDGTWFWRVKEALYNRKSVWEKPFDEALSEVRSFKLERQGDNTPPVILSCSPARSASLEPAISIRFEEFGGRPIKAELALDGHARKVSVENGAVTAVPETPLEPGEHSVSATLTDEGGNQAEASWRFYCYSEPPRVLIKDDLALEVDGKPFFPLGFYSPVADAALFKELGDNGYNALQHYGLAGMDVKDATRFLDEAAKAGLSVILGTIDTQHWDDDTLVAKASLFAKHPAVLGWYTADEPSADPAFMLARARTLKKCSPLPLASVHCVPRSFSVYAPTTDIFMIDPYVLFKSGGGAFDGSLEMIPGWMQQAHAAVGGKSPVWVVPNAFRWPIGPEGRIPTYREERAMTYLGLCHGAKGVIYYAIKPSYDHIREYPGFWLGMMALGRELAALSPLFLAPGGRTWRTAQGLHCLEKQIDGDFYLICVNPFEKPVSDQVRVTLVKSATAAALGEDRKLEIKDGLADEELDAAAVHIYTTAAAPPRIPVIAEIEQAALAADLAHHETWKDNVATFYNGAKTTVSAEASYVGYNSPMAIDRIKLTHWAPQGATPHWLEIAFAKNEKVDTVKVWAPCYPDFDRTPAIRPISYRLLLKVAGEWKPIASVENNSEACIVHKFEPIEAAAARLEIKSGASIAEFEVFRAAQAAGQ
;
A
#
# COMPACT_ATOMS: atom_id res chain seq x y z
N MET A 1 5.84 50.22 -16.47
CA MET A 1 5.89 49.03 -17.34
C MET A 1 7.31 48.49 -17.53
N ARG A 2 8.21 49.08 -18.35
CA ARG A 2 9.54 48.46 -18.60
C ARG A 2 10.33 48.09 -17.33
N SER A 3 10.36 48.92 -16.29
CA SER A 3 11.03 48.60 -15.01
C SER A 3 10.38 47.44 -14.23
N VAL A 4 9.08 47.22 -14.41
CA VAL A 4 8.36 46.07 -13.79
C VAL A 4 8.72 44.78 -14.53
N ILE A 5 8.84 44.85 -15.86
CA ILE A 5 9.24 43.70 -16.69
C ILE A 5 10.69 43.28 -16.38
N VAL A 6 11.61 44.23 -16.18
CA VAL A 6 13.01 43.91 -15.77
C VAL A 6 13.05 43.23 -14.40
N ASN A 7 12.30 43.73 -13.41
CA ASN A 7 12.23 43.08 -12.09
C ASN A 7 11.59 41.68 -12.18
N LEU A 8 10.52 41.49 -12.97
CA LEU A 8 9.97 40.14 -13.21
C LEU A 8 11.01 39.21 -13.84
N VAL A 9 11.76 39.67 -14.83
CA VAL A 9 12.76 38.82 -15.53
C VAL A 9 13.92 38.43 -14.62
N VAL A 10 14.36 39.29 -13.71
CA VAL A 10 15.40 38.93 -12.72
C VAL A 10 14.87 38.00 -11.63
N ILE A 11 13.62 38.18 -11.19
CA ILE A 11 12.97 37.26 -10.23
C ILE A 11 12.73 35.88 -10.88
N LEU A 12 12.27 35.83 -12.13
CA LEU A 12 12.20 34.57 -12.89
C LEU A 12 13.59 33.96 -13.11
N ALA A 13 14.66 34.74 -13.29
CA ALA A 13 16.01 34.19 -13.43
C ALA A 13 16.50 33.47 -12.15
N ALA A 14 16.02 33.86 -10.96
CA ALA A 14 16.28 33.14 -9.71
C ALA A 14 15.38 31.91 -9.53
N VAL A 15 14.10 32.01 -9.93
CA VAL A 15 13.06 30.98 -9.67
C VAL A 15 12.99 29.89 -10.77
N VAL A 16 13.46 30.17 -11.99
CA VAL A 16 13.39 29.23 -13.14
C VAL A 16 14.66 28.36 -13.27
N CYS A 17 15.74 28.65 -12.52
CA CYS A 17 16.91 27.76 -12.40
C CYS A 17 16.69 26.62 -11.36
N ALA A 18 15.57 25.90 -11.54
CA ALA A 18 15.19 24.67 -10.84
C ALA A 18 14.13 23.88 -11.64
N HIS A 19 14.57 23.11 -12.64
CA HIS A 19 13.80 22.00 -13.25
C HIS A 19 14.61 20.69 -13.24
N GLY A 20 15.49 20.56 -12.24
CA GLY A 20 16.27 19.37 -11.92
C GLY A 20 16.59 19.35 -10.41
N GLY A 21 16.62 18.15 -9.84
CA GLY A 21 16.82 17.79 -8.42
C GLY A 21 17.15 18.90 -7.42
N GLU A 22 16.12 19.44 -6.75
CA GLU A 22 16.26 20.00 -5.40
C GLU A 22 16.22 18.85 -4.39
N LEU A 23 17.15 18.87 -3.43
CA LEU A 23 17.41 17.74 -2.52
C LEU A 23 16.98 18.00 -1.08
N LEU A 24 16.53 19.22 -0.78
CA LEU A 24 16.01 19.63 0.52
C LEU A 24 14.48 19.80 0.51
N ARG A 25 13.87 19.62 1.69
CA ARG A 25 12.43 19.86 1.96
C ARG A 25 12.26 21.12 2.81
N ASN A 26 11.09 21.77 2.69
CA ASN A 26 10.77 23.02 3.40
C ASN A 26 11.93 24.05 3.28
N THR A 27 12.35 24.28 2.04
CA THR A 27 13.54 25.06 1.66
C THR A 27 13.38 26.56 1.90
N ASP A 28 12.15 27.02 2.03
CA ASP A 28 11.74 28.40 2.29
C ASP A 28 11.30 28.62 3.76
N PHE A 29 11.33 27.58 4.60
CA PHE A 29 10.92 27.61 6.00
C PHE A 29 9.47 28.06 6.26
N GLN A 30 8.56 27.88 5.30
CA GLN A 30 7.15 28.29 5.49
C GLN A 30 6.31 27.25 6.26
N GLN A 31 6.76 25.99 6.34
CA GLN A 31 6.08 24.91 7.08
C GLN A 31 6.66 24.80 8.51
N ASP A 32 5.79 24.68 9.51
CA ASP A 32 6.04 24.62 10.98
C ASP A 32 4.71 24.16 11.61
N ALA A 33 4.35 22.89 11.38
CA ALA A 33 2.98 22.40 11.53
C ALA A 33 2.57 22.07 12.98
N ASP A 34 3.54 21.80 13.85
CA ASP A 34 3.34 21.74 15.31
C ASP A 34 3.41 23.14 15.96
N ASN A 35 3.84 24.16 15.20
CA ASN A 35 4.05 25.54 15.62
C ASN A 35 5.00 25.64 16.84
N ASP A 36 5.99 24.75 16.91
CA ASP A 36 7.12 24.83 17.84
C ASP A 36 8.08 25.98 17.46
N GLY A 37 8.04 26.44 16.19
CA GLY A 37 8.83 27.51 15.62
C GLY A 37 10.06 27.03 14.84
N VAL A 38 10.39 25.74 14.91
CA VAL A 38 11.38 25.09 14.04
C VAL A 38 10.70 24.67 12.74
N PRO A 39 11.26 24.98 11.55
CA PRO A 39 10.62 24.60 10.30
C PRO A 39 10.52 23.08 10.13
N ASP A 40 9.37 22.57 9.69
CA ASP A 40 9.14 21.15 9.43
C ASP A 40 10.26 20.52 8.59
N HIS A 41 10.63 19.28 8.89
CA HIS A 41 11.78 18.55 8.33
C HIS A 41 13.18 19.13 8.65
N TRP A 42 13.28 20.22 9.43
CA TRP A 42 14.52 20.65 10.07
C TRP A 42 14.46 20.34 11.57
N ALA A 43 15.62 20.15 12.20
CA ALA A 43 15.75 19.91 13.64
C ALA A 43 16.80 20.85 14.23
N ILE A 44 16.54 21.39 15.42
CA ILE A 44 17.59 22.05 16.22
C ILE A 44 18.37 20.95 16.95
N ILE A 45 19.69 20.96 16.79
CA ILE A 45 20.61 20.19 17.62
C ILE A 45 21.36 21.19 18.53
N GLY A 46 21.36 20.90 19.83
CA GLY A 46 21.79 21.84 20.87
C GLY A 46 20.61 22.44 21.64
N GLU A 47 20.87 23.40 22.52
CA GLU A 47 19.80 24.08 23.26
C GLU A 47 19.06 25.09 22.37
N LYS A 48 17.73 25.15 22.47
CA LYS A 48 16.88 26.06 21.68
C LYS A 48 17.02 27.55 22.07
N GLN A 49 17.89 27.87 23.03
CA GLN A 49 18.13 29.25 23.48
C GLN A 49 18.73 30.11 22.35
N GLY A 50 18.24 31.34 22.20
CA GLY A 50 18.73 32.26 21.17
C GLY A 50 18.25 31.99 19.74
N PHE A 51 17.54 30.88 19.50
CA PHE A 51 16.82 30.67 18.24
C PHE A 51 15.56 31.54 18.17
N THR A 52 15.31 32.14 17.01
CA THR A 52 14.10 32.93 16.73
C THR A 52 13.63 32.73 15.30
N ALA A 53 12.34 32.42 15.13
CA ALA A 53 11.64 32.57 13.87
C ALA A 53 10.95 33.95 13.81
N GLY A 54 10.65 34.45 12.62
CA GLY A 54 9.93 35.72 12.43
C GLY A 54 9.43 35.94 11.00
N ALA A 55 8.53 36.91 10.84
CA ALA A 55 7.98 37.31 9.54
C ALA A 55 8.81 38.42 8.84
N ASP A 56 8.44 38.74 7.60
CA ASP A 56 9.15 39.63 6.66
C ASP A 56 10.50 39.06 6.15
N ALA A 57 10.42 38.01 5.32
CA ALA A 57 11.54 37.54 4.49
C ALA A 57 11.48 38.10 3.06
N ASP A 58 12.61 38.13 2.35
CA ASP A 58 12.73 38.70 0.99
C ASP A 58 11.89 37.95 -0.07
N THR A 59 11.49 36.71 0.23
CA THR A 59 10.76 35.80 -0.67
C THR A 59 9.56 35.10 -0.02
N GLY A 60 9.17 35.45 1.21
CA GLY A 60 8.15 34.71 1.96
C GLY A 60 7.79 35.30 3.33
N THR A 61 6.92 34.62 4.07
CA THR A 61 6.34 35.09 5.34
C THR A 61 7.04 34.60 6.61
N ARG A 62 8.12 33.80 6.48
CA ARG A 62 8.91 33.27 7.60
C ARG A 62 10.42 33.28 7.30
N TRP A 63 11.24 33.51 8.32
CA TRP A 63 12.69 33.28 8.37
C TRP A 63 13.10 32.73 9.75
N VAL A 64 14.29 32.15 9.84
CA VAL A 64 14.90 31.64 11.08
C VAL A 64 16.22 32.33 11.38
N ALA A 65 16.62 32.41 12.66
CA ALA A 65 17.85 33.08 13.07
C ALA A 65 18.36 32.61 14.42
N PHE A 66 19.68 32.60 14.58
CA PHE A 66 20.36 32.44 15.87
C PHE A 66 20.93 33.78 16.34
N ALA A 67 20.75 34.09 17.62
CA ALA A 67 21.47 35.13 18.35
C ALA A 67 22.03 34.50 19.64
N ASN A 68 23.36 34.37 19.75
CA ASN A 68 23.94 33.49 20.76
C ASN A 68 23.99 34.15 22.15
N ALA A 69 23.41 33.46 23.13
CA ALA A 69 23.64 33.68 24.56
C ALA A 69 24.09 32.35 25.21
N ALA A 70 25.38 32.07 25.12
CA ALA A 70 26.10 30.96 25.77
C ALA A 70 25.78 29.51 25.31
N GLY A 71 25.21 29.29 24.11
CA GLY A 71 24.88 27.96 23.59
C GLY A 71 25.50 27.61 22.24
N GLU A 72 25.79 26.33 22.00
CA GLU A 72 25.99 25.78 20.65
C GLU A 72 24.64 25.23 20.15
N ALA A 73 24.02 25.92 19.20
CA ALA A 73 22.75 25.54 18.59
C ALA A 73 22.88 25.58 17.07
N THR A 74 22.36 24.56 16.38
CA THR A 74 22.44 24.41 14.92
C THR A 74 21.13 23.89 14.37
N LEU A 75 20.62 24.53 13.30
CA LEU A 75 19.44 24.05 12.57
C LEU A 75 19.91 23.12 11.44
N ARG A 76 19.43 21.88 11.42
CA ARG A 76 19.93 20.80 10.56
C ARG A 76 18.80 20.07 9.84
N GLN A 77 18.95 19.83 8.53
CA GLN A 77 18.15 18.83 7.81
C GLN A 77 18.96 17.53 7.68
N LEU A 78 18.37 16.41 8.06
CA LEU A 78 19.02 15.11 8.22
C LEU A 78 18.85 14.20 7.00
N ARG A 79 19.80 13.28 6.81
CA ARG A 79 19.77 12.18 5.81
C ARG A 79 19.61 12.63 4.35
N VAL A 80 20.28 13.72 3.97
CA VAL A 80 20.37 14.15 2.56
C VAL A 80 21.38 13.24 1.86
N LYS A 81 20.96 12.45 0.87
CA LYS A 81 21.89 11.61 0.09
C LYS A 81 22.54 12.44 -1.02
N LEU A 82 23.87 12.39 -1.10
CA LEU A 82 24.67 13.04 -2.16
C LEU A 82 25.70 12.04 -2.69
N ASP A 83 26.15 12.21 -3.93
CA ASP A 83 27.21 11.41 -4.55
C ASP A 83 28.55 12.19 -4.54
N PRO A 84 29.63 11.67 -3.91
CA PRO A 84 30.98 12.25 -3.99
C PRO A 84 31.52 12.49 -5.41
N ALA A 85 31.03 11.76 -6.42
CA ALA A 85 31.38 11.98 -7.81
C ALA A 85 30.67 13.20 -8.43
N SER A 86 29.49 13.57 -7.95
CA SER A 86 28.67 14.68 -8.47
C SER A 86 29.13 16.07 -7.98
N THR A 87 28.68 17.11 -8.68
CA THR A 87 28.90 18.51 -8.29
C THR A 87 27.58 19.13 -7.88
N TYR A 88 27.53 19.80 -6.73
CA TYR A 88 26.33 20.43 -6.19
C TYR A 88 26.49 21.93 -6.03
N LEU A 89 25.36 22.63 -6.00
CA LEU A 89 25.24 24.06 -5.75
C LEU A 89 24.37 24.27 -4.50
N LEU A 90 25.01 24.59 -3.37
CA LEU A 90 24.32 25.09 -2.19
C LEU A 90 23.99 26.58 -2.40
N ARG A 91 22.77 26.98 -2.10
CA ARG A 91 22.27 28.36 -2.14
C ARG A 91 21.60 28.69 -0.82
N ALA A 92 21.82 29.89 -0.27
CA ALA A 92 21.09 30.37 0.90
C ALA A 92 20.84 31.88 0.85
N ALA A 93 19.64 32.33 1.24
CA ALA A 93 19.33 33.75 1.42
C ALA A 93 19.63 34.13 2.88
N VAL A 94 20.65 34.97 3.09
CA VAL A 94 21.21 35.22 4.42
C VAL A 94 21.28 36.70 4.76
N LYS A 95 21.19 37.01 6.06
CA LYS A 95 21.27 38.35 6.66
C LYS A 95 21.96 38.27 8.02
N SER A 96 22.52 39.38 8.49
CA SER A 96 23.06 39.51 9.85
C SER A 96 22.66 40.83 10.49
N ASP A 97 22.57 40.87 11.81
CA ASP A 97 22.47 42.11 12.59
C ASP A 97 23.42 42.06 13.78
N GLY A 98 24.29 43.06 13.92
CA GLY A 98 25.33 43.11 14.96
C GLY A 98 26.33 41.94 14.99
N LEU A 99 26.40 41.08 13.96
CA LEU A 99 27.21 39.86 13.96
C LEU A 99 28.71 40.16 14.06
N ASP A 100 29.33 39.65 15.13
CA ASP A 100 30.78 39.58 15.34
C ASP A 100 31.19 38.11 15.56
N GLY A 101 32.22 37.64 14.87
CA GLY A 101 32.51 36.21 14.67
C GLY A 101 32.01 35.67 13.32
N ARG A 102 31.66 34.38 13.26
CA ARG A 102 31.34 33.67 11.99
C ARG A 102 30.08 32.82 12.09
N ALA A 103 29.19 32.96 11.13
CA ALA A 103 28.01 32.10 10.92
C ALA A 103 27.95 31.66 9.45
N PHE A 104 27.42 30.46 9.20
CA PHE A 104 27.39 29.87 7.87
C PHE A 104 26.28 28.82 7.71
N VAL A 105 25.88 28.57 6.46
CA VAL A 105 25.14 27.38 6.05
C VAL A 105 26.10 26.45 5.34
N CYS A 106 26.22 25.19 5.75
CA CYS A 106 27.20 24.26 5.20
C CYS A 106 26.68 22.82 5.07
N VAL A 107 27.46 21.96 4.40
CA VAL A 107 27.20 20.51 4.32
C VAL A 107 28.19 19.74 5.18
N VAL A 108 27.67 18.82 6.00
CA VAL A 108 28.42 17.97 6.94
C VAL A 108 28.00 16.51 6.81
N ASN A 109 28.88 15.60 7.24
CA ASN A 109 28.62 14.17 7.35
C ASN A 109 27.67 13.87 8.53
N GLY A 110 27.26 12.61 8.67
CA GLY A 110 26.51 12.14 9.85
C GLY A 110 27.16 12.57 11.18
N ASP A 111 28.48 12.45 11.28
CA ASP A 111 29.34 12.68 12.45
C ASP A 111 29.77 14.14 12.70
N TRP A 112 29.22 15.11 11.96
CA TRP A 112 29.59 16.54 11.98
C TRP A 112 30.95 16.90 11.36
N THR A 113 31.69 15.97 10.74
CA THR A 113 32.85 16.35 9.93
C THR A 113 32.42 17.16 8.70
N TRP A 114 33.24 18.14 8.29
CA TRP A 114 32.91 19.05 7.19
C TRP A 114 33.05 18.37 5.82
N SER A 115 31.99 18.40 5.02
CA SER A 115 31.90 17.68 3.75
C SER A 115 31.90 18.59 2.53
N GLY A 116 32.18 19.88 2.69
CA GLY A 116 32.19 20.86 1.60
C GLY A 116 31.03 21.86 1.66
N GLY A 117 30.79 22.55 0.54
CA GLY A 117 29.61 23.41 0.31
C GLY A 117 29.30 24.37 1.46
N CYS A 118 30.10 25.43 1.63
CA CYS A 118 29.91 26.39 2.74
C CYS A 118 29.56 27.80 2.23
N VAL A 119 28.52 28.39 2.82
CA VAL A 119 27.98 29.72 2.54
C VAL A 119 28.12 30.59 3.79
N ASP A 120 29.13 31.45 3.80
CA ASP A 120 29.39 32.41 4.88
C ASP A 120 28.37 33.56 4.92
N ILE A 121 27.89 33.87 6.13
CA ILE A 121 27.04 35.02 6.45
C ILE A 121 27.95 36.18 6.86
N PRO A 122 28.07 37.26 6.06
CA PRO A 122 29.03 38.33 6.36
C PRO A 122 28.56 39.22 7.51
N ALA A 123 29.48 39.59 8.40
CA ALA A 123 29.26 40.60 9.43
C ALA A 123 28.74 41.93 8.84
N GLY A 124 27.77 42.55 9.51
CA GLY A 124 27.17 43.83 9.10
C GLY A 124 26.24 43.79 7.88
N ASN A 125 25.90 42.61 7.34
CA ASN A 125 25.01 42.47 6.19
C ASN A 125 23.53 42.59 6.59
N SER A 126 23.05 43.82 6.81
CA SER A 126 21.69 44.12 7.32
C SER A 126 20.54 43.95 6.31
N ALA A 127 20.85 43.64 5.05
CA ALA A 127 19.89 43.30 4.00
C ALA A 127 19.98 41.80 3.65
N TRP A 128 18.86 41.22 3.22
CA TRP A 128 18.86 39.86 2.67
C TRP A 128 19.80 39.79 1.45
N THR A 129 20.56 38.70 1.34
CA THR A 129 21.51 38.49 0.25
C THR A 129 21.56 37.01 -0.08
N LEU A 130 21.21 36.67 -1.32
CA LEU A 130 21.44 35.32 -1.85
C LEU A 130 22.95 35.08 -1.99
N LYS A 131 23.41 33.98 -1.41
CA LYS A 131 24.78 33.48 -1.44
C LYS A 131 24.77 32.06 -1.99
N SER A 132 25.87 31.63 -2.62
CA SER A 132 25.99 30.28 -3.16
C SER A 132 27.41 29.74 -3.14
N ALA A 133 27.53 28.42 -3.06
CA ALA A 133 28.78 27.67 -3.08
C ALA A 133 28.65 26.42 -3.95
N ARG A 134 29.57 26.24 -4.91
CA ARG A 134 29.71 25.00 -5.68
C ARG A 134 30.73 24.09 -4.99
N PHE A 135 30.45 22.79 -4.91
CA PHE A 135 31.31 21.81 -4.27
C PHE A 135 31.04 20.39 -4.80
N LYS A 136 31.97 19.46 -4.54
CA LYS A 136 31.68 18.03 -4.46
C LYS A 136 31.70 17.62 -2.99
N PRO A 137 30.85 16.69 -2.54
CA PRO A 137 30.84 16.30 -1.14
C PRO A 137 32.06 15.43 -0.82
N GLY A 138 32.69 15.69 0.32
CA GLY A 138 33.67 14.76 0.91
C GLY A 138 33.00 13.41 1.22
N PRO A 139 33.74 12.29 1.29
CA PRO A 139 33.14 10.99 1.55
C PRO A 139 32.47 10.93 2.93
N SER A 140 31.21 10.46 3.00
CA SER A 140 30.56 10.04 4.24
C SER A 140 30.56 8.50 4.33
N PRO A 141 30.88 7.88 5.49
CA PRO A 141 30.89 6.42 5.66
C PRO A 141 29.56 5.71 5.38
N ASP A 142 28.44 6.44 5.46
CA ASP A 142 27.07 5.97 5.26
C ASP A 142 26.40 6.50 3.98
N GLY A 143 27.10 7.33 3.20
CA GLY A 143 26.54 8.06 2.05
C GLY A 143 25.47 9.11 2.39
N LEU A 144 25.31 9.46 3.67
CA LEU A 144 24.31 10.42 4.15
C LEU A 144 24.97 11.67 4.71
N TYR A 145 24.42 12.80 4.26
CA TYR A 145 24.88 14.14 4.61
C TYR A 145 23.79 14.89 5.36
N SER A 146 24.11 16.10 5.78
CA SER A 146 23.16 17.02 6.36
C SER A 146 23.52 18.45 6.01
N VAL A 147 22.51 19.27 5.77
CA VAL A 147 22.69 20.71 5.59
C VAL A 147 22.43 21.38 6.92
N ALA A 148 23.39 22.18 7.38
CA ALA A 148 23.43 22.75 8.71
C ALA A 148 23.62 24.27 8.65
N PHE A 149 22.71 25.02 9.27
CA PHE A 149 22.89 26.45 9.57
C PHE A 149 23.40 26.60 11.01
N ALA A 150 24.65 27.05 11.14
CA ALA A 150 25.38 27.11 12.39
C ALA A 150 26.09 28.46 12.59
N MET A 151 26.44 28.76 13.85
CA MET A 151 27.23 29.93 14.23
C MET A 151 28.30 29.51 15.24
N LEU A 152 29.55 29.96 15.03
CA LEU A 152 30.68 29.48 15.83
C LEU A 152 30.58 29.90 17.32
N PRO A 153 31.15 29.11 18.24
CA PRO A 153 31.20 29.45 19.65
C PRO A 153 31.83 30.83 19.89
N LYS A 154 31.21 31.62 20.79
CA LYS A 154 31.58 33.00 21.13
C LYS A 154 31.32 34.06 20.05
N ALA A 155 30.68 33.72 18.92
CA ALA A 155 30.16 34.73 18.01
C ALA A 155 28.97 35.47 18.66
N ALA A 156 28.97 36.79 18.57
CA ALA A 156 27.95 37.69 19.13
C ALA A 156 27.06 38.28 18.03
N GLY A 157 25.91 38.86 18.42
CA GLY A 157 24.92 39.38 17.47
C GLY A 157 24.03 38.28 16.89
N LYS A 158 23.40 38.56 15.73
CA LYS A 158 22.36 37.73 15.12
C LYS A 158 22.70 37.38 13.67
N ALA A 159 22.50 36.12 13.30
CA ALA A 159 22.55 35.63 11.93
C ALA A 159 21.19 35.03 11.54
N SER A 160 20.69 35.35 10.34
CA SER A 160 19.37 34.96 9.84
C SER A 160 19.45 34.29 8.47
N VAL A 161 18.58 33.32 8.22
CA VAL A 161 18.40 32.62 6.94
C VAL A 161 16.90 32.52 6.62
N SER A 162 16.51 32.77 5.37
CA SER A 162 15.10 32.66 4.93
C SER A 162 14.87 31.69 3.77
N PHE A 163 15.93 31.09 3.25
CA PHE A 163 15.89 30.12 2.17
C PHE A 163 17.20 29.33 2.14
N VAL A 164 17.12 28.01 1.95
CA VAL A 164 18.26 27.12 1.68
C VAL A 164 17.88 26.10 0.60
N SER A 165 18.67 26.01 -0.46
CA SER A 165 18.48 25.11 -1.60
C SER A 165 19.78 24.36 -1.89
N LEU A 166 19.69 23.07 -2.22
CA LEU A 166 20.81 22.24 -2.60
C LEU A 166 20.44 21.42 -3.84
N VAL A 167 21.03 21.78 -4.98
CA VAL A 167 20.78 21.12 -6.27
C VAL A 167 22.02 20.43 -6.82
N GLU A 168 21.82 19.34 -7.55
CA GLU A 168 22.86 18.68 -8.35
C GLU A 168 23.03 19.40 -9.70
N LEU A 169 24.28 19.55 -10.17
CA LEU A 169 24.60 20.11 -11.48
C LEU A 169 24.94 18.97 -12.44
N GLN A 170 23.99 18.62 -13.32
CA GLN A 170 24.08 17.40 -14.14
C GLN A 170 24.70 17.62 -15.54
N THR A 171 24.93 18.86 -15.99
CA THR A 171 25.57 19.14 -17.29
C THR A 171 26.68 20.18 -17.23
N ASN A 172 27.60 20.15 -18.21
CA ASN A 172 28.60 21.21 -18.39
C ASN A 172 27.95 22.57 -18.75
N GLU A 173 26.76 22.58 -19.36
CA GLU A 173 26.02 23.83 -19.64
C GLU A 173 25.51 24.50 -18.36
N ASP A 174 25.06 23.74 -17.36
CA ASP A 174 24.68 24.29 -16.05
C ASP A 174 25.89 24.91 -15.33
N ILE A 175 27.03 24.21 -15.39
CA ILE A 175 28.31 24.70 -14.85
C ILE A 175 28.77 25.98 -15.58
N ALA A 176 28.55 26.08 -16.89
CA ALA A 176 28.86 27.27 -17.69
C ALA A 176 27.89 28.45 -17.46
N ARG A 177 26.59 28.19 -17.31
CA ARG A 177 25.55 29.21 -17.04
C ARG A 177 25.84 29.98 -15.74
N GLU A 178 25.96 29.27 -14.62
CA GLU A 178 26.18 29.87 -13.30
C GLU A 178 27.49 30.65 -13.21
N THR A 179 28.50 30.30 -14.02
CA THR A 179 29.77 31.01 -14.04
C THR A 179 29.64 32.44 -14.61
N LYS A 180 28.66 32.72 -15.47
CA LYS A 180 28.40 34.06 -16.04
C LYS A 180 27.58 34.99 -15.13
N VAL A 181 26.93 34.48 -14.09
CA VAL A 181 26.04 35.29 -13.22
C VAL A 181 26.82 36.21 -12.27
N LYS A 182 28.10 35.91 -12.00
CA LYS A 182 28.94 36.62 -11.02
C LYS A 182 29.32 38.08 -11.37
N GLU A 183 29.03 38.56 -12.58
CA GLU A 183 29.50 39.88 -13.07
C GLU A 183 28.43 40.99 -13.11
N ALA A 184 27.20 40.73 -12.64
CA ALA A 184 26.11 41.71 -12.68
C ALA A 184 26.21 42.82 -11.59
N PRO A 185 26.15 44.13 -11.92
CA PRO A 185 26.25 45.21 -10.93
C PRO A 185 25.01 45.43 -10.05
N ARG A 186 25.22 45.90 -8.82
CA ARG A 186 24.18 46.20 -7.81
C ARG A 186 23.22 47.33 -8.25
N LEU A 187 21.92 47.17 -7.99
CA LEU A 187 20.90 48.22 -8.07
C LEU A 187 20.47 48.71 -6.67
N ARG A 188 20.10 49.99 -6.57
CA ARG A 188 19.61 50.62 -5.33
C ARG A 188 18.08 50.76 -5.35
N THR A 189 17.46 50.66 -4.17
CA THR A 189 16.03 50.91 -3.96
C THR A 189 15.65 52.39 -4.12
N LEU A 190 14.40 52.64 -4.51
CA LEU A 190 13.78 53.97 -4.55
C LEU A 190 12.43 53.93 -3.83
N ALA A 191 12.42 54.30 -2.55
CA ALA A 191 11.21 54.63 -1.81
C ALA A 191 10.90 56.13 -2.00
N GLY A 192 9.66 56.50 -2.30
CA GLY A 192 9.37 57.90 -2.67
C GLY A 192 7.93 58.26 -3.03
N ALA A 193 6.95 57.97 -2.18
CA ALA A 193 5.64 58.63 -2.21
C ALA A 193 5.03 58.74 -0.79
N CYS A 194 4.34 59.85 -0.52
CA CYS A 194 3.44 60.10 0.62
C CYS A 194 3.94 59.75 2.05
N ARG A 195 4.56 60.75 2.72
CA ARG A 195 4.52 60.87 4.19
C ARG A 195 3.29 61.65 4.63
N MET A 196 2.72 61.31 5.80
CA MET A 196 2.29 62.29 6.80
C MET A 196 2.77 61.83 8.20
N GLN A 197 2.81 62.75 9.17
CA GLN A 197 3.63 62.63 10.38
C GLN A 197 2.84 62.16 11.62
N PRO A 198 3.51 61.51 12.61
CA PRO A 198 2.94 61.26 13.93
C PRO A 198 3.13 62.47 14.89
N PRO A 199 2.28 62.61 15.92
CA PRO A 199 2.56 63.43 17.10
C PRO A 199 3.43 62.66 18.14
N PRO A 200 4.12 63.36 19.08
CA PRO A 200 5.15 62.75 19.94
C PRO A 200 4.80 62.72 21.44
N ALA A 201 5.58 61.98 22.26
CA ALA A 201 6.40 62.54 23.37
C ALA A 201 7.02 61.46 24.30
N SER A 202 8.16 61.82 24.93
CA SER A 202 8.76 61.26 26.17
C SER A 202 9.02 59.74 26.30
N GLY A 203 10.22 59.27 26.66
CA GLY A 203 11.48 59.98 26.93
C GLY A 203 12.63 59.00 27.29
N GLY A 204 13.89 59.45 27.19
CA GLY A 204 15.06 58.71 27.72
C GLY A 204 15.26 58.95 29.23
N ALA A 205 16.34 58.50 29.90
CA ALA A 205 17.56 57.77 29.51
C ALA A 205 18.24 57.29 30.86
N PRO A 206 19.56 57.03 31.00
CA PRO A 206 20.59 56.51 30.08
C PRO A 206 21.42 55.30 30.65
N ALA A 207 22.36 54.83 29.81
CA ALA A 207 23.58 54.03 29.99
C ALA A 207 24.29 53.84 31.37
N LEU A 208 25.22 52.85 31.38
CA LEU A 208 26.50 52.64 32.13
C LEU A 208 26.68 51.14 32.49
N VAL A 209 27.87 50.50 32.53
CA VAL A 209 29.17 50.72 31.84
C VAL A 209 30.02 49.42 31.95
N ASP A 210 31.11 49.32 31.16
CA ASP A 210 32.30 48.43 31.20
C ASP A 210 32.38 47.19 32.13
N ASP A 211 32.96 46.10 31.62
CA ASP A 211 34.34 45.72 32.02
C ASP A 211 35.06 44.87 30.93
N ASP A 212 36.40 44.73 31.02
CA ASP A 212 37.29 44.42 29.87
C ASP A 212 38.20 43.17 30.05
N ALA A 213 38.71 42.67 28.91
CA ALA A 213 40.04 42.08 28.68
C ALA A 213 40.52 40.72 29.27
N LYS A 214 40.62 39.74 28.34
CA LYS A 214 41.86 39.03 27.87
C LYS A 214 42.49 37.81 28.63
N SER A 215 42.68 36.75 27.81
CA SER A 215 43.85 35.81 27.77
C SER A 215 44.03 34.78 28.91
N SER A 216 44.70 33.63 28.77
CA SER A 216 45.55 33.00 27.71
C SER A 216 45.39 31.43 27.76
N ALA A 217 46.16 30.50 27.14
CA ALA A 217 47.32 30.50 26.21
C ALA A 217 47.50 29.12 25.48
N GLU A 218 47.77 29.18 24.17
CA GLU A 218 48.79 28.37 23.41
C GLU A 218 48.68 26.82 23.24
N TRP A 219 49.71 26.27 22.55
CA TRP A 219 49.85 24.95 21.86
C TRP A 219 49.00 24.81 20.57
N GLY A 220 49.55 24.53 19.38
CA GLY A 220 50.95 24.40 18.93
C GLY A 220 51.06 24.43 17.38
N GLN A 221 52.26 24.68 16.82
CA GLN A 221 52.47 24.98 15.38
C GLN A 221 52.68 23.73 14.48
N GLY A 222 52.45 23.86 13.16
CA GLY A 222 52.46 22.71 12.24
C GLY A 222 52.63 22.95 10.71
N ILE A 223 53.50 23.88 10.28
CA ILE A 223 54.00 24.04 8.87
C ILE A 223 52.99 24.65 7.87
N ASP A 224 53.51 25.15 6.74
CA ASP A 224 52.99 26.25 5.91
C ASP A 224 53.10 25.94 4.39
N SER A 225 52.60 26.85 3.55
CA SER A 225 52.83 27.03 2.10
C SER A 225 52.40 25.94 1.11
N ALA A 226 51.13 25.99 0.69
CA ALA A 226 50.75 25.56 -0.66
C ALA A 226 51.01 26.69 -1.68
N GLN A 227 52.02 26.53 -2.55
CA GLN A 227 52.20 27.42 -3.69
C GLN A 227 51.17 27.15 -4.79
N VAL A 228 50.75 28.21 -5.49
CA VAL A 228 49.83 28.12 -6.63
C VAL A 228 50.59 27.59 -7.86
N SER A 229 50.09 26.51 -8.44
CA SER A 229 50.29 26.16 -9.84
C SER A 229 48.93 25.84 -10.46
N VAL A 230 48.63 26.48 -11.59
CA VAL A 230 47.40 26.27 -12.37
C VAL A 230 47.78 25.46 -13.60
N ASP A 231 46.91 24.55 -14.02
CA ASP A 231 46.98 23.95 -15.35
C ASP A 231 45.61 23.93 -16.05
N LEU A 232 45.61 23.88 -17.38
CA LEU A 232 44.44 24.13 -18.23
C LEU A 232 44.42 23.22 -19.47
N GLY A 233 43.29 22.53 -19.67
CA GLY A 233 42.95 21.87 -20.93
C GLY A 233 42.10 20.61 -20.75
N ALA A 234 41.21 20.24 -21.68
CA ALA A 234 40.67 21.02 -22.80
C ALA A 234 39.30 20.46 -23.21
N GLU A 235 38.34 21.33 -23.54
CA GLU A 235 37.09 20.94 -24.21
C GLU A 235 37.20 21.16 -25.73
N HIS A 236 36.22 20.63 -26.50
CA HIS A 236 36.01 20.72 -27.96
C HIS A 236 36.62 19.63 -28.86
N VAL A 237 35.97 18.44 -28.87
CA VAL A 237 35.79 17.64 -30.10
C VAL A 237 34.32 17.22 -30.21
N LEU A 238 33.49 18.08 -30.79
CA LEU A 238 32.06 17.75 -31.06
C LEU A 238 31.51 18.41 -32.34
N THR A 239 32.37 18.63 -33.33
CA THR A 239 31.98 19.02 -34.70
C THR A 239 32.09 17.80 -35.62
N GLY A 240 31.27 16.77 -35.36
CA GLY A 240 31.47 15.46 -36.02
C GLY A 240 30.38 14.41 -35.86
N LEU A 241 29.14 14.77 -35.51
CA LEU A 241 28.04 13.81 -35.38
C LEU A 241 26.65 14.35 -35.81
N ILE A 242 26.63 15.28 -36.76
CA ILE A 242 25.42 15.66 -37.52
C ILE A 242 25.66 15.34 -39.00
N LEU A 243 25.84 14.05 -39.31
CA LEU A 243 25.94 13.56 -40.70
C LEU A 243 25.60 12.05 -40.86
N THR A 244 24.95 11.43 -39.88
CA THR A 244 24.66 9.98 -39.85
C THR A 244 23.17 9.63 -40.07
N GLU A 245 22.26 10.61 -40.08
CA GLU A 245 20.82 10.37 -40.30
C GLU A 245 20.38 10.32 -41.78
N ILE A 246 21.30 10.53 -42.73
CA ILE A 246 20.97 10.67 -44.17
C ILE A 246 21.52 9.52 -45.04
N VAL A 247 22.47 8.71 -44.54
CA VAL A 247 23.00 7.54 -45.27
C VAL A 247 23.10 6.34 -44.31
N GLY A 248 22.11 5.45 -44.37
CA GLY A 248 22.07 4.23 -43.57
C GLY A 248 22.93 3.09 -44.12
N ASP A 249 24.24 3.14 -43.88
CA ASP A 249 25.14 1.99 -43.98
C ASP A 249 26.25 2.12 -42.91
N ARG A 250 26.51 1.06 -42.14
CA ARG A 250 27.36 1.09 -40.94
C ARG A 250 28.77 0.53 -41.17
N ALA A 251 29.16 0.28 -42.42
CA ALA A 251 30.33 -0.54 -42.79
C ALA A 251 31.69 0.20 -42.96
N ARG A 252 31.86 1.46 -42.54
CA ARG A 252 33.11 2.24 -42.74
C ARG A 252 33.46 3.23 -41.63
N LEU A 253 33.88 2.76 -40.44
CA LEU A 253 34.43 3.63 -39.39
C LEU A 253 35.74 3.15 -38.71
N ASP A 254 36.30 2.01 -39.07
CA ASP A 254 37.53 1.44 -38.45
C ASP A 254 38.86 2.11 -38.89
N ALA A 255 38.85 3.40 -39.24
CA ALA A 255 39.94 4.04 -39.98
C ALA A 255 40.31 5.47 -39.54
N VAL A 256 40.15 5.81 -38.26
CA VAL A 256 40.74 7.04 -37.68
C VAL A 256 41.41 6.72 -36.34
N LYS A 257 42.72 6.99 -36.24
CA LYS A 257 43.44 7.14 -34.98
C LYS A 257 43.64 8.63 -34.69
N VAL A 258 43.54 9.01 -33.42
CA VAL A 258 44.04 10.29 -32.90
C VAL A 258 44.93 9.99 -31.71
N GLU A 259 46.18 10.45 -31.75
CA GLU A 259 47.12 10.41 -30.63
C GLU A 259 47.31 11.84 -30.11
N VAL A 260 47.42 12.01 -28.80
CA VAL A 260 47.61 13.31 -28.14
C VAL A 260 48.75 13.19 -27.13
N SER A 261 49.75 14.06 -27.26
CA SER A 261 50.90 14.16 -26.35
C SER A 261 50.98 15.56 -25.76
N MET A 262 51.21 15.67 -24.45
CA MET A 262 51.45 16.95 -23.77
C MET A 262 52.92 17.39 -23.91
N ASP A 263 53.14 18.67 -24.21
CA ASP A 263 54.43 19.33 -24.01
C ASP A 263 54.20 20.82 -23.68
N GLY A 264 54.01 21.11 -22.39
CA GLY A 264 53.64 22.44 -21.90
C GLY A 264 52.15 22.79 -22.01
N ASN A 265 51.76 23.87 -21.33
CA ASN A 265 50.38 24.24 -21.01
C ASN A 265 49.60 24.94 -22.16
N GLU A 266 49.86 24.56 -23.43
CA GLU A 266 49.08 25.01 -24.59
C GLU A 266 48.53 23.81 -25.39
N PHE A 267 47.23 23.54 -25.29
CA PHE A 267 46.56 22.65 -26.25
C PHE A 267 46.44 23.34 -27.62
N ARG A 268 46.99 22.73 -28.68
CA ARG A 268 46.83 23.16 -30.06
C ARG A 268 46.22 22.06 -30.91
N THR A 269 45.01 22.29 -31.42
CA THR A 269 44.40 21.45 -32.46
C THR A 269 44.73 22.03 -33.83
N VAL A 270 45.60 21.37 -34.61
CA VAL A 270 45.89 21.73 -35.99
C VAL A 270 44.97 20.94 -36.92
N SER A 271 44.11 21.64 -37.66
CA SER A 271 43.26 21.05 -38.70
C SER A 271 43.78 21.37 -40.11
N GLU A 272 44.85 20.69 -40.53
CA GLU A 272 45.29 20.71 -41.93
C GLU A 272 44.39 19.79 -42.78
N PHE A 273 43.47 20.41 -43.52
CA PHE A 273 42.93 19.82 -44.75
C PHE A 273 43.98 20.01 -45.86
N ASP A 274 44.87 19.04 -46.07
CA ASP A 274 45.59 19.00 -47.36
C ASP A 274 44.61 18.54 -48.44
N ASN A 275 44.38 19.43 -49.41
CA ASN A 275 43.46 19.21 -50.52
C ASN A 275 44.25 19.29 -51.84
N ARG A 276 45.20 18.38 -51.98
CA ARG A 276 46.05 18.14 -53.16
C ARG A 276 46.15 16.61 -53.37
N ALA A 277 46.17 16.08 -54.60
CA ALA A 277 46.23 16.72 -55.92
C ALA A 277 45.15 16.20 -56.90
N ALA A 278 44.93 16.97 -57.96
CA ALA A 278 43.97 16.72 -59.06
C ALA A 278 44.70 16.01 -60.26
N PRO A 279 44.22 15.99 -61.55
CA PRO A 279 43.03 16.61 -62.16
C PRO A 279 42.33 15.81 -63.32
N VAL A 280 41.47 16.52 -64.10
CA VAL A 280 40.91 16.20 -65.46
C VAL A 280 39.84 15.06 -65.50
N ALA A 281 38.76 15.09 -66.30
CA ALA A 281 38.45 15.89 -67.50
C ALA A 281 36.99 16.38 -67.64
N ALA A 282 36.77 17.28 -68.61
CA ALA A 282 35.50 17.92 -69.02
C ALA A 282 35.11 17.41 -70.45
N PRO A 283 34.25 18.03 -71.31
CA PRO A 283 33.48 19.29 -71.20
C PRO A 283 32.01 19.25 -71.74
N ASP A 284 31.21 20.30 -71.51
CA ASP A 284 30.87 21.38 -72.48
C ASP A 284 29.60 22.17 -72.08
N ALA A 285 29.33 23.31 -72.74
CA ALA A 285 28.44 24.36 -72.23
C ALA A 285 27.37 24.86 -73.22
N HIS A 286 26.33 25.55 -72.71
CA HIS A 286 25.74 26.74 -73.35
C HIS A 286 24.91 27.58 -72.33
N SER A 287 24.45 28.77 -72.76
CA SER A 287 24.08 29.91 -71.91
C SER A 287 22.60 30.34 -72.00
N ILE A 288 22.12 31.12 -71.02
CA ILE A 288 21.11 32.18 -71.18
C ILE A 288 21.14 33.14 -69.95
N VAL A 289 20.51 34.31 -70.06
CA VAL A 289 20.72 35.52 -69.22
C VAL A 289 19.39 36.13 -68.76
N LEU A 290 19.34 36.78 -67.57
CA LEU A 290 18.68 38.08 -67.23
C LEU A 290 18.50 38.27 -65.67
N PRO A 291 18.22 39.48 -65.13
CA PRO A 291 18.83 39.92 -63.85
C PRO A 291 17.88 40.40 -62.71
N LEU A 292 18.52 40.82 -61.60
CA LEU A 292 17.97 41.45 -60.38
C LEU A 292 17.32 42.85 -60.58
N ARG A 293 16.44 43.24 -59.61
CA ARG A 293 15.88 44.58 -59.19
C ARG A 293 14.33 44.53 -59.05
N THR A 294 13.59 45.31 -58.23
CA THR A 294 13.89 46.42 -57.28
C THR A 294 12.83 46.56 -56.15
N GLU A 295 12.99 47.58 -55.28
CA GLU A 295 12.16 48.01 -54.14
C GLU A 295 10.65 48.35 -54.33
N ARG A 296 9.92 48.31 -53.18
CA ARG A 296 8.84 49.23 -52.69
C ARG A 296 7.36 49.14 -53.13
N ALA A 297 6.53 49.77 -52.28
CA ALA A 297 5.19 50.37 -52.52
C ALA A 297 3.88 49.56 -52.29
N ARG A 298 3.56 49.31 -51.01
CA ARG A 298 2.33 49.76 -50.28
C ARG A 298 1.05 50.14 -51.11
N VAL A 299 -0.08 49.48 -50.81
CA VAL A 299 -1.52 49.87 -51.07
C VAL A 299 -1.90 49.86 -52.59
N VAL A 300 -3.07 49.40 -53.07
CA VAL A 300 -4.46 49.79 -52.74
C VAL A 300 -5.50 48.69 -53.06
N ARG A 301 -6.41 48.45 -52.08
CA ARG A 301 -7.81 47.97 -52.17
C ARG A 301 -8.27 47.23 -53.44
N LEU A 302 -8.43 45.90 -53.34
CA LEU A 302 -9.62 45.16 -53.81
C LEU A 302 -9.60 43.74 -53.24
N GLY A 303 -10.50 43.42 -52.29
CA GLY A 303 -10.59 42.12 -51.62
C GLY A 303 -10.99 42.23 -50.14
N LEU A 304 -10.23 43.02 -49.37
CA LEU A 304 -10.38 43.22 -47.92
C LEU A 304 -11.69 43.92 -47.44
N ARG A 305 -12.71 44.00 -48.29
CA ARG A 305 -14.07 44.50 -47.95
C ARG A 305 -15.21 43.52 -48.29
N LYS A 306 -14.90 42.24 -48.51
CA LYS A 306 -15.90 41.14 -48.49
C LYS A 306 -15.63 40.07 -47.43
N THR A 307 -14.39 39.97 -46.93
CA THR A 307 -14.05 39.08 -45.79
C THR A 307 -14.45 39.67 -44.44
N LEU A 308 -14.30 40.99 -44.27
CA LEU A 308 -14.56 41.70 -43.01
C LEU A 308 -16.04 41.95 -42.66
N GLU A 309 -16.98 41.51 -43.51
CA GLU A 309 -18.43 41.54 -43.24
C GLU A 309 -19.04 40.12 -43.23
N LYS A 310 -18.21 39.06 -43.21
CA LYS A 310 -18.62 37.66 -43.03
C LYS A 310 -17.68 36.83 -42.12
N MET A 311 -16.79 37.47 -41.36
CA MET A 311 -16.10 36.81 -40.23
C MET A 311 -16.96 36.86 -38.96
N THR A 312 -18.14 36.26 -39.06
CA THR A 312 -19.02 35.90 -37.95
C THR A 312 -19.46 34.46 -38.19
N LEU A 313 -19.05 33.54 -37.31
CA LEU A 313 -19.32 32.09 -37.36
C LEU A 313 -18.96 31.35 -38.66
N CYS A 314 -17.76 30.76 -38.68
CA CYS A 314 -17.48 29.48 -39.35
C CYS A 314 -16.19 28.87 -38.78
N GLU A 315 -16.31 27.81 -37.99
CA GLU A 315 -15.22 26.91 -37.61
C GLU A 315 -15.15 25.75 -38.62
N VAL A 316 -14.00 25.48 -39.23
CA VAL A 316 -13.66 24.15 -39.79
C VAL A 316 -12.13 23.95 -39.73
N ASN A 317 -11.72 22.73 -39.37
CA ASN A 317 -10.33 22.27 -39.25
C ASN A 317 -9.51 22.29 -40.56
N LEU A 318 -8.18 22.25 -40.40
CA LEU A 318 -7.27 21.58 -41.33
C LEU A 318 -6.37 20.62 -40.54
N TYR A 319 -6.13 19.44 -41.13
CA TYR A 319 -5.44 18.30 -40.51
C TYR A 319 -3.92 18.36 -40.79
N GLY A 320 -3.05 17.76 -39.97
CA GLY A 320 -3.36 17.11 -38.69
C GLY A 320 -2.10 16.62 -37.95
N PHE A 321 -2.05 16.90 -36.65
CA PHE A 321 -1.18 16.26 -35.66
C PHE A 321 -2.05 16.01 -34.43
N THR A 322 -2.36 14.75 -34.13
CA THR A 322 -3.36 14.38 -33.13
C THR A 322 -2.76 14.24 -31.73
N THR A 323 -3.19 15.12 -30.82
CA THR A 323 -3.42 14.81 -29.39
C THR A 323 -2.34 14.00 -28.67
N ALA A 324 -1.18 14.63 -28.39
CA ALA A 324 -0.12 14.04 -27.55
C ALA A 324 0.29 14.91 -26.34
N GLU A 325 0.58 16.20 -26.52
CA GLU A 325 1.25 17.00 -25.47
C GLU A 325 0.37 18.02 -24.72
N TYR A 326 -0.91 18.15 -25.05
CA TYR A 326 -1.85 18.94 -24.22
C TYR A 326 -2.40 18.16 -23.02
N ALA A 327 -2.42 16.82 -23.10
CA ALA A 327 -3.08 15.95 -22.14
C ALA A 327 -2.60 16.12 -20.68
N PRO A 328 -1.29 16.25 -20.34
CA PRO A 328 -0.87 16.31 -18.94
C PRO A 328 -1.31 17.58 -18.21
N ARG A 329 -1.33 18.73 -18.90
CA ARG A 329 -1.76 20.01 -18.32
C ARG A 329 -3.25 20.18 -18.36
N GLN A 330 -3.93 19.67 -19.40
CA GLN A 330 -5.39 19.66 -19.41
C GLN A 330 -5.92 18.71 -18.32
N ALA A 331 -5.39 17.48 -18.18
CA ALA A 331 -5.79 16.56 -17.12
C ALA A 331 -5.45 17.05 -15.69
N ALA A 332 -4.44 17.91 -15.51
CA ALA A 332 -4.18 18.56 -14.22
C ALA A 332 -5.17 19.71 -13.94
N ALA A 333 -5.43 20.57 -14.93
CA ALA A 333 -6.44 21.63 -14.82
C ALA A 333 -7.84 21.04 -14.66
N GLU A 334 -8.17 19.96 -15.38
CA GLU A 334 -9.42 19.21 -15.30
C GLU A 334 -9.49 18.34 -14.05
N LYS A 335 -8.39 17.87 -13.44
CA LYS A 335 -8.44 17.28 -12.09
C LYS A 335 -8.73 18.33 -11.03
N THR A 336 -8.14 19.51 -11.11
CA THR A 336 -8.42 20.60 -10.17
C THR A 336 -9.83 21.16 -10.40
N GLU A 337 -10.25 21.36 -11.64
CA GLU A 337 -11.61 21.80 -11.98
C GLU A 337 -12.64 20.70 -11.75
N ALA A 338 -12.32 19.41 -11.90
CA ALA A 338 -13.22 18.32 -11.48
C ALA A 338 -13.26 18.16 -9.97
N ALA A 339 -12.17 18.42 -9.23
CA ALA A 339 -12.21 18.48 -7.77
C ALA A 339 -13.08 19.67 -7.31
N LEU A 340 -12.90 20.85 -7.91
CA LEU A 340 -13.70 22.03 -7.62
C LEU A 340 -15.16 21.85 -8.05
N ARG A 341 -15.43 21.27 -9.23
CA ARG A 341 -16.78 20.91 -9.69
C ARG A 341 -17.39 19.79 -8.85
N ARG A 342 -16.61 18.86 -8.30
CA ARG A 342 -17.07 17.81 -7.38
C ARG A 342 -17.37 18.38 -6.00
N GLN A 343 -16.59 19.33 -5.48
CA GLN A 343 -16.96 20.14 -4.32
C GLN A 343 -18.22 20.97 -4.60
N MET A 344 -18.33 21.62 -5.76
CA MET A 344 -19.52 22.38 -6.16
C MET A 344 -20.75 21.48 -6.42
N GLN A 345 -20.57 20.21 -6.81
CA GLN A 345 -21.64 19.22 -6.94
C GLN A 345 -22.03 18.60 -5.59
N LEU A 346 -21.09 18.46 -4.65
CA LEU A 346 -21.38 18.09 -3.25
C LEU A 346 -22.03 19.26 -2.48
N ALA A 347 -21.74 20.51 -2.87
CA ALA A 347 -22.44 21.70 -2.41
C ALA A 347 -23.80 21.91 -3.13
N ALA A 348 -23.99 21.38 -4.34
CA ALA A 348 -25.25 21.43 -5.10
C ALA A 348 -26.29 20.45 -4.54
N GLY A 349 -26.75 20.74 -3.33
CA GLY A 349 -27.63 19.87 -2.55
C GLY A 349 -27.31 19.84 -1.05
N ALA A 350 -26.27 20.56 -0.60
CA ALA A 350 -25.98 20.72 0.82
C ALA A 350 -27.14 21.43 1.52
N MET A 351 -27.91 20.69 2.32
CA MET A 351 -29.15 21.17 2.94
C MET A 351 -28.89 22.01 4.21
N LEU A 352 -27.67 21.93 4.76
CA LEU A 352 -27.19 22.71 5.90
C LEU A 352 -26.67 24.09 5.45
N LYS A 353 -26.83 25.09 6.31
CA LYS A 353 -26.19 26.40 6.14
C LYS A 353 -24.75 26.34 6.62
N ASN A 354 -23.86 27.02 5.90
CA ASN A 354 -22.44 27.19 6.26
C ASN A 354 -21.72 25.86 6.60
N PRO A 355 -21.71 24.87 5.67
CA PRO A 355 -21.20 23.52 5.97
C PRO A 355 -19.69 23.47 6.27
N SER A 356 -18.88 24.35 5.68
CA SER A 356 -17.44 24.51 5.97
C SER A 356 -17.14 25.55 7.06
N PHE A 357 -18.16 26.02 7.78
CA PHE A 357 -18.04 26.97 8.90
C PHE A 357 -17.41 28.35 8.61
N GLU A 358 -16.91 28.63 7.41
CA GLU A 358 -16.18 29.86 7.03
C GLU A 358 -16.91 31.19 7.25
N LEU A 359 -18.24 31.20 7.25
CA LEU A 359 -19.00 32.44 7.43
C LEU A 359 -19.26 32.69 8.92
N ALA A 360 -18.85 33.85 9.45
CA ALA A 360 -19.24 34.31 10.78
C ALA A 360 -20.74 34.65 10.85
N SER A 361 -21.37 34.47 12.01
CA SER A 361 -22.74 34.95 12.22
C SER A 361 -22.77 36.49 12.30
N ALA A 362 -23.80 37.10 11.71
CA ALA A 362 -23.97 38.56 11.71
C ALA A 362 -24.34 39.11 13.10
N ASP A 363 -25.01 38.30 13.92
CA ASP A 363 -25.44 38.67 15.28
C ASP A 363 -24.36 38.39 16.34
N ASP A 364 -23.40 37.51 16.02
CA ASP A 364 -22.29 37.13 16.91
C ASP A 364 -21.07 36.67 16.06
N PRO A 365 -20.07 37.54 15.85
CA PRO A 365 -18.87 37.19 15.08
C PRO A 365 -17.95 36.14 15.72
N ALA A 366 -18.26 35.62 16.92
CA ALA A 366 -17.48 34.56 17.58
C ALA A 366 -17.99 33.14 17.26
N LYS A 367 -19.02 32.97 16.41
CA LYS A 367 -19.58 31.67 16.02
C LYS A 367 -19.94 31.60 14.52
N PRO A 368 -20.08 30.39 13.94
CA PRO A 368 -20.41 30.22 12.53
C PRO A 368 -21.88 30.60 12.25
N LEU A 369 -22.12 31.18 11.08
CA LEU A 369 -23.45 31.53 10.59
C LEU A 369 -24.35 30.30 10.52
N GLY A 370 -25.48 30.34 11.22
CA GLY A 370 -26.47 29.25 11.17
C GLY A 370 -26.09 28.02 12.00
N TRP A 371 -25.14 28.12 12.91
CA TRP A 371 -24.85 27.11 13.94
C TRP A 371 -24.89 27.75 15.32
N GLU A 372 -25.50 27.06 16.28
CA GLU A 372 -25.72 27.54 17.64
C GLU A 372 -25.14 26.56 18.66
N PRO A 373 -24.26 26.99 19.58
CA PRO A 373 -23.78 26.15 20.66
C PRO A 373 -24.84 26.02 21.75
N ALA A 374 -25.07 24.81 22.25
CA ALA A 374 -25.89 24.57 23.43
C ALA A 374 -25.13 23.77 24.50
N THR A 375 -25.43 24.07 25.75
CA THR A 375 -24.85 23.41 26.92
C THR A 375 -25.96 23.09 27.91
N HIS A 376 -26.10 21.82 28.26
CA HIS A 376 -27.14 21.36 29.18
C HIS A 376 -26.52 21.19 30.55
N ALA A 377 -26.85 22.11 31.46
CA ALA A 377 -26.38 22.08 32.84
C ALA A 377 -27.49 21.54 33.76
N GLU A 378 -27.25 20.39 34.40
CA GLU A 378 -28.14 19.91 35.46
C GLU A 378 -28.04 20.79 36.72
N ALA A 379 -29.11 20.79 37.53
CA ALA A 379 -29.28 21.67 38.68
C ALA A 379 -28.32 21.33 39.84
N GLY A 380 -27.05 21.76 39.71
CA GLY A 380 -25.98 21.55 40.68
C GLY A 380 -24.57 21.44 40.08
N GLN A 381 -24.46 21.44 38.74
CA GLN A 381 -23.20 21.24 38.00
C GLN A 381 -22.20 22.40 38.20
N LYS A 382 -20.89 22.08 38.25
CA LYS A 382 -19.81 23.04 38.57
C LYS A 382 -18.87 23.38 37.40
N SER A 383 -18.99 22.65 36.30
CA SER A 383 -18.23 22.84 35.07
C SER A 383 -19.21 22.97 33.90
N ALA A 384 -18.73 23.59 32.83
CA ALA A 384 -19.44 23.64 31.55
C ALA A 384 -18.44 23.28 30.44
N PRO A 385 -18.87 22.52 29.42
CA PRO A 385 -18.02 22.22 28.27
C PRO A 385 -17.81 23.48 27.43
N LYS A 386 -16.70 23.53 26.68
CA LYS A 386 -16.37 24.64 25.79
C LYS A 386 -16.77 24.30 24.36
N MET A 387 -17.66 25.12 23.81
CA MET A 387 -17.93 25.16 22.37
C MET A 387 -17.07 26.26 21.78
N THR A 388 -16.29 25.96 20.75
CA THR A 388 -15.41 26.94 20.11
C THR A 388 -15.50 26.84 18.59
N TRP A 389 -15.43 28.00 17.93
CA TRP A 389 -15.19 28.13 16.49
C TRP A 389 -13.71 28.50 16.34
N GLU A 390 -12.93 27.68 15.64
CA GLU A 390 -11.47 27.69 15.68
C GLU A 390 -10.87 27.72 14.28
N GLY A 391 -9.74 28.41 14.11
CA GLY A 391 -8.93 28.32 12.91
C GLY A 391 -8.18 26.99 12.81
N GLY A 392 -7.86 26.56 11.58
CA GLY A 392 -7.17 25.30 11.30
C GLY A 392 -8.13 24.15 11.01
N GLY A 393 -9.03 24.36 10.04
CA GLY A 393 -9.89 23.32 9.48
C GLY A 393 -9.12 22.17 8.82
N CYS A 394 -9.86 21.20 8.29
CA CYS A 394 -9.31 20.09 7.51
C CYS A 394 -9.16 20.46 6.03
N LEU A 395 -10.15 21.19 5.50
CA LEU A 395 -10.24 21.53 4.07
C LEU A 395 -10.20 23.05 3.84
N ASP A 396 -10.78 23.81 4.77
CA ASP A 396 -10.84 25.28 4.74
C ASP A 396 -10.18 25.89 6.01
N SER A 397 -10.41 27.18 6.28
CA SER A 397 -9.69 27.93 7.32
C SER A 397 -10.22 27.71 8.73
N HIS A 398 -11.49 27.33 8.89
CA HIS A 398 -12.21 27.24 10.16
C HIS A 398 -12.78 25.84 10.43
N CYS A 399 -13.08 25.57 11.69
CA CYS A 399 -13.80 24.38 12.15
C CYS A 399 -14.55 24.68 13.45
N ILE A 400 -15.46 23.79 13.85
CA ILE A 400 -16.10 23.84 15.17
C ILE A 400 -15.57 22.74 16.07
N ALA A 401 -15.53 23.00 17.38
CA ALA A 401 -15.07 22.04 18.36
C ALA A 401 -15.94 21.99 19.62
N VAL A 402 -15.89 20.83 20.27
CA VAL A 402 -16.61 20.48 21.50
C VAL A 402 -15.60 19.89 22.48
N GLU A 403 -15.38 20.56 23.62
CA GLU A 403 -14.46 20.11 24.69
C GLU A 403 -15.22 19.89 26.01
N THR A 404 -15.14 18.69 26.58
CA THR A 404 -15.71 18.35 27.90
C THR A 404 -14.64 18.31 28.98
N VAL A 405 -14.84 19.01 30.10
CA VAL A 405 -13.87 19.13 31.20
C VAL A 405 -14.09 18.05 32.25
N SER A 406 -15.36 17.76 32.58
CA SER A 406 -15.77 16.74 33.56
C SER A 406 -16.36 15.48 32.91
N LYS A 407 -16.73 14.48 33.73
CA LYS A 407 -17.48 13.29 33.26
C LYS A 407 -18.99 13.53 33.28
N GLU A 408 -19.42 14.67 33.78
CA GLU A 408 -20.79 15.11 33.90
C GLU A 408 -21.17 16.07 32.76
N ASP A 409 -20.18 16.74 32.15
CA ASP A 409 -20.37 17.71 31.07
C ASP A 409 -20.99 17.09 29.80
N TRP A 410 -21.91 17.84 29.18
CA TRP A 410 -22.50 17.56 27.86
C TRP A 410 -22.72 18.88 27.11
N GLY A 411 -22.28 18.94 25.85
CA GLY A 411 -22.51 20.08 24.98
C GLY A 411 -22.53 19.71 23.50
N GLU A 412 -23.14 20.57 22.71
CA GLU A 412 -23.50 20.30 21.31
C GLU A 412 -23.42 21.55 20.43
N TRP A 413 -23.09 21.35 19.15
CA TRP A 413 -23.31 22.35 18.10
C TRP A 413 -24.55 21.97 17.29
N ILE A 414 -25.57 22.83 17.32
CA ILE A 414 -26.87 22.60 16.67
C ILE A 414 -26.99 23.43 15.40
N SER A 415 -27.37 22.79 14.29
CA SER A 415 -27.62 23.48 13.02
C SER A 415 -28.88 24.35 13.05
N ALA A 416 -28.93 25.33 12.14
CA ALA A 416 -30.18 25.93 11.70
C ALA A 416 -31.14 24.84 11.17
N PRO A 417 -32.47 25.02 11.29
CA PRO A 417 -33.41 23.97 10.90
C PRO A 417 -33.48 23.74 9.39
N VAL A 418 -33.54 22.47 9.00
CA VAL A 418 -33.59 21.94 7.62
C VAL A 418 -34.92 21.22 7.41
N GLU A 419 -35.50 21.31 6.21
CA GLU A 419 -36.71 20.55 5.85
C GLU A 419 -36.32 19.23 5.15
N LEU A 420 -36.71 18.10 5.76
CA LEU A 420 -36.46 16.74 5.28
C LEU A 420 -37.80 16.03 4.97
N GLN A 421 -37.89 15.36 3.83
CA GLN A 421 -39.13 14.67 3.43
C GLN A 421 -39.23 13.27 4.04
N PRO A 422 -40.42 12.84 4.53
CA PRO A 422 -40.63 11.49 5.07
C PRO A 422 -40.25 10.39 4.10
N ASP A 423 -39.84 9.25 4.65
CA ASP A 423 -39.58 7.98 3.97
C ASP A 423 -38.47 8.02 2.90
N LYS A 424 -37.79 9.16 2.74
CA LYS A 424 -36.58 9.32 1.94
C LYS A 424 -35.31 9.02 2.74
N PHE A 425 -34.24 8.72 2.01
CA PHE A 425 -32.90 8.53 2.53
C PHE A 425 -32.08 9.81 2.46
N TYR A 426 -31.28 10.05 3.50
CA TYR A 426 -30.38 11.19 3.63
C TYR A 426 -29.01 10.73 4.14
N CYS A 427 -27.94 11.42 3.74
CA CYS A 427 -26.58 11.16 4.19
C CYS A 427 -26.03 12.38 4.93
N VAL A 428 -25.50 12.18 6.13
CA VAL A 428 -24.63 13.13 6.83
C VAL A 428 -23.19 12.73 6.57
N SER A 429 -22.33 13.66 6.18
CA SER A 429 -20.88 13.44 6.10
C SER A 429 -20.09 14.66 6.54
N PHE A 430 -18.91 14.42 7.12
CA PHE A 430 -18.01 15.43 7.67
C PHE A 430 -16.61 14.87 7.84
N VAL A 431 -15.64 15.73 8.13
CA VAL A 431 -14.30 15.35 8.60
C VAL A 431 -14.17 15.70 10.08
N PHE A 432 -13.60 14.80 10.88
CA PHE A 432 -13.46 14.97 12.32
C PHE A 432 -12.09 14.51 12.84
N LYS A 433 -11.71 14.97 14.02
CA LYS A 433 -10.58 14.42 14.79
C LYS A 433 -10.80 14.56 16.30
N VAL A 434 -10.14 13.73 17.09
CA VAL A 434 -10.23 13.73 18.56
C VAL A 434 -8.88 14.02 19.21
N ARG A 435 -8.87 14.68 20.37
CA ARG A 435 -7.65 14.97 21.12
C ARG A 435 -6.97 13.70 21.64
N GLN A 436 -7.76 12.71 22.07
CA GLN A 436 -7.27 11.46 22.64
C GLN A 436 -8.09 10.28 22.08
N PRO A 437 -7.53 9.49 21.13
CA PRO A 437 -8.18 8.27 20.65
C PRO A 437 -8.34 7.23 21.77
N GLY A 438 -9.42 6.46 21.71
CA GLY A 438 -9.72 5.35 22.64
C GLY A 438 -10.64 5.71 23.82
N LEU A 439 -11.14 6.94 23.92
CA LEU A 439 -12.03 7.36 25.02
C LEU A 439 -13.51 7.00 24.80
N GLY A 440 -13.82 6.01 23.96
CA GLY A 440 -15.21 5.64 23.60
C GLY A 440 -15.89 6.66 22.67
N PRO A 441 -17.08 6.35 22.13
CA PRO A 441 -17.61 6.98 20.92
C PRO A 441 -18.03 8.44 21.09
N ILE A 442 -18.02 9.14 19.96
CA ILE A 442 -18.60 10.48 19.71
C ILE A 442 -20.06 10.29 19.29
N GLU A 443 -20.91 11.29 19.50
CA GLU A 443 -22.36 11.21 19.21
C GLU A 443 -22.81 12.28 18.20
N VAL A 444 -23.74 11.91 17.34
CA VAL A 444 -24.40 12.80 16.37
C VAL A 444 -25.89 12.54 16.43
N LEU A 445 -26.71 13.58 16.58
CA LEU A 445 -28.17 13.45 16.64
C LEU A 445 -28.83 14.07 15.40
N ILE A 446 -29.72 13.31 14.76
CA ILE A 446 -30.59 13.79 13.69
C ILE A 446 -31.93 13.02 13.65
N ASP A 447 -33.03 13.72 13.37
CA ASP A 447 -34.41 13.19 13.42
C ASP A 447 -34.80 12.54 14.77
N GLY A 448 -34.18 13.00 15.87
CA GLY A 448 -34.37 12.46 17.21
C GLY A 448 -33.77 11.06 17.42
N ASN A 449 -32.69 10.73 16.70
CA ASN A 449 -31.96 9.46 16.83
C ASN A 449 -30.48 9.73 17.06
N ASP A 450 -29.88 8.95 17.95
CA ASP A 450 -28.47 9.07 18.35
C ASP A 450 -27.61 8.13 17.51
N PHE A 451 -26.52 8.64 16.94
CA PHE A 451 -25.58 7.88 16.11
C PHE A 451 -24.17 7.93 16.72
N TYR A 452 -23.53 6.76 16.84
CA TYR A 452 -22.26 6.58 17.53
C TYR A 452 -21.11 6.37 16.56
N ILE A 453 -20.07 7.20 16.70
CA ILE A 453 -18.82 7.11 15.95
C ILE A 453 -17.81 6.37 16.82
N ASN A 454 -17.59 5.09 16.52
CA ASN A 454 -16.58 4.26 17.20
C ASN A 454 -15.16 4.54 16.67
N GLU A 455 -15.06 4.97 15.41
CA GLU A 455 -13.83 5.39 14.73
C GLU A 455 -13.21 6.60 15.47
N GLN A 456 -11.92 6.54 15.81
CA GLN A 456 -11.22 7.63 16.52
C GLN A 456 -9.78 7.79 16.01
N SER A 457 -9.40 9.03 15.72
CA SER A 457 -8.08 9.41 15.22
C SER A 457 -7.68 10.79 15.74
N ALA A 458 -6.38 11.00 15.96
CA ALA A 458 -5.82 12.33 16.18
C ALA A 458 -5.74 13.14 14.86
N GLU A 459 -5.69 12.43 13.73
CA GLU A 459 -5.68 13.02 12.39
C GLU A 459 -7.10 13.25 11.87
N TRP A 460 -7.25 14.26 11.00
CA TRP A 460 -8.51 14.55 10.31
C TRP A 460 -8.98 13.34 9.48
N THR A 461 -10.15 12.82 9.83
CA THR A 461 -10.70 11.55 9.33
C THR A 461 -12.11 11.78 8.75
N PRO A 462 -12.40 11.33 7.51
CA PRO A 462 -13.73 11.48 6.91
C PRO A 462 -14.72 10.43 7.44
N PHE A 463 -15.92 10.89 7.81
CA PHE A 463 -17.04 10.07 8.25
C PHE A 463 -18.27 10.28 7.35
N GLY A 464 -19.11 9.24 7.23
CA GLY A 464 -20.34 9.28 6.45
C GLY A 464 -21.37 8.28 6.98
N LEU A 465 -22.63 8.71 7.05
CA LEU A 465 -23.75 8.00 7.65
C LEU A 465 -25.03 8.24 6.85
N ALA A 466 -25.59 7.17 6.28
CA ALA A 466 -26.93 7.19 5.68
C ALA A 466 -28.01 6.84 6.72
N PHE A 467 -29.16 7.51 6.62
CA PHE A 467 -30.36 7.23 7.44
C PHE A 467 -31.63 7.48 6.64
N LYS A 468 -32.75 6.88 7.06
CA LYS A 468 -34.08 7.11 6.49
C LYS A 468 -34.88 8.06 7.39
N LYS A 469 -35.46 9.10 6.81
CA LYS A 469 -36.27 10.10 7.53
C LYS A 469 -37.60 9.48 7.96
N LYS A 470 -37.92 9.52 9.25
CA LYS A 470 -39.22 9.02 9.76
C LYS A 470 -40.37 9.97 9.38
N PRO A 471 -41.62 9.47 9.29
CA PRO A 471 -42.83 10.28 9.14
C PRO A 471 -43.20 11.02 10.43
N THR A 472 -42.30 11.90 10.86
CA THR A 472 -42.36 12.82 11.99
C THR A 472 -42.31 14.27 11.47
N ASP A 473 -41.99 15.27 12.31
CA ASP A 473 -41.83 16.66 11.87
C ASP A 473 -40.83 16.74 10.68
N LEU A 474 -41.17 17.56 9.69
CA LEU A 474 -40.36 17.84 8.51
C LEU A 474 -39.12 18.66 8.89
N ARG A 475 -39.23 19.51 9.92
CA ARG A 475 -38.26 20.57 10.22
C ARG A 475 -37.24 20.14 11.28
N GLN A 476 -36.22 19.43 10.83
CA GLN A 476 -35.18 18.83 11.68
C GLN A 476 -33.98 19.75 11.91
N ARG A 477 -33.13 19.37 12.86
CA ARG A 477 -31.78 19.92 13.06
C ARG A 477 -30.78 18.78 13.14
N LEU A 478 -29.52 19.07 12.80
CA LEU A 478 -28.38 18.22 13.09
C LEU A 478 -27.71 18.75 14.36
N ALA A 479 -27.35 17.87 15.29
CA ALA A 479 -26.52 18.21 16.45
C ALA A 479 -25.26 17.33 16.48
N LEU A 480 -24.12 17.96 16.75
CA LEU A 480 -22.80 17.32 16.84
C LEU A 480 -22.32 17.39 18.29
N VAL A 481 -22.11 16.23 18.93
CA VAL A 481 -22.21 16.10 20.39
C VAL A 481 -21.02 15.38 21.03
N LEU A 482 -20.62 15.88 22.20
CA LEU A 482 -19.74 15.17 23.13
C LEU A 482 -20.36 15.20 24.52
N TYR A 483 -20.51 14.03 25.13
CA TYR A 483 -21.08 13.87 26.47
C TYR A 483 -20.18 12.96 27.33
N HIS A 484 -20.01 13.32 28.60
CA HIS A 484 -19.36 12.50 29.63
C HIS A 484 -17.93 12.01 29.30
N ARG A 485 -17.05 12.87 28.77
CA ARG A 485 -15.64 12.54 28.43
C ARG A 485 -14.63 13.57 28.96
N ALA A 486 -14.39 13.57 30.27
CA ALA A 486 -13.44 14.48 30.92
C ALA A 486 -12.07 14.57 30.20
N GLY A 487 -11.70 15.76 29.74
CA GLY A 487 -10.44 16.04 29.04
C GLY A 487 -10.47 15.83 27.52
N GLN A 488 -11.50 15.19 26.97
CA GLN A 488 -11.64 14.99 25.52
C GLN A 488 -12.03 16.29 24.82
N LYS A 489 -11.55 16.44 23.58
CA LYS A 489 -12.03 17.44 22.64
C LYS A 489 -12.21 16.79 21.26
N VAL A 490 -13.29 17.14 20.58
CA VAL A 490 -13.57 16.75 19.19
C VAL A 490 -13.63 18.01 18.33
N TRP A 491 -13.07 17.94 17.12
CA TRP A 491 -13.23 18.95 16.08
C TRP A 491 -14.03 18.36 14.92
N PHE A 492 -14.88 19.17 14.29
CA PHE A 492 -15.63 18.84 13.07
C PHE A 492 -15.45 19.95 12.04
N ASP A 493 -15.28 19.56 10.77
CA ASP A 493 -15.20 20.44 9.60
C ASP A 493 -15.99 19.83 8.41
N HIS A 494 -16.39 20.69 7.47
CA HIS A 494 -17.07 20.38 6.21
C HIS A 494 -18.32 19.48 6.39
N VAL A 495 -19.19 19.84 7.33
CA VAL A 495 -20.39 19.08 7.69
C VAL A 495 -21.52 19.29 6.69
N THR A 496 -21.83 18.25 5.93
CA THR A 496 -22.90 18.23 4.92
C THR A 496 -24.05 17.31 5.29
N LEU A 497 -25.22 17.61 4.72
CA LEU A 497 -26.42 16.79 4.73
C LEU A 497 -27.00 16.82 3.32
N THR A 498 -27.21 15.66 2.71
CA THR A 498 -27.69 15.51 1.32
C THR A 498 -28.75 14.44 1.22
N GLU A 499 -29.65 14.54 0.22
CA GLU A 499 -30.60 13.47 -0.11
C GLU A 499 -29.88 12.35 -0.87
N VAL A 500 -30.08 11.10 -0.47
CA VAL A 500 -29.45 9.94 -1.15
C VAL A 500 -30.25 9.61 -2.40
N HIS A 501 -29.63 9.82 -3.56
CA HIS A 501 -30.23 9.58 -4.87
C HIS A 501 -29.31 8.75 -5.75
N ILE A 502 -29.81 7.60 -6.21
CA ILE A 502 -29.12 6.74 -7.19
C ILE A 502 -29.46 7.24 -8.59
N GLY A 503 -28.65 8.17 -9.10
CA GLY A 503 -28.83 8.78 -10.42
C GLY A 503 -28.38 7.83 -11.52
N LEU A 504 -29.33 7.28 -12.29
CA LEU A 504 -28.99 6.42 -13.42
C LEU A 504 -28.34 7.24 -14.56
N GLN A 505 -27.42 6.62 -15.32
CA GLN A 505 -26.69 7.28 -16.42
C GLN A 505 -26.86 6.53 -17.74
N HIS A 506 -26.43 5.26 -17.81
CA HIS A 506 -26.44 4.45 -19.02
C HIS A 506 -27.05 3.07 -18.75
N PRO A 507 -27.85 2.46 -19.67
CA PRO A 507 -28.44 3.08 -20.86
C PRO A 507 -29.31 4.30 -20.52
N ALA A 508 -29.33 5.30 -21.39
CA ALA A 508 -30.20 6.46 -21.22
C ALA A 508 -31.69 6.05 -21.31
N ASP A 509 -32.60 6.78 -20.65
CA ASP A 509 -34.02 6.41 -20.69
C ASP A 509 -34.57 6.48 -22.11
N GLN A 510 -35.31 5.45 -22.50
CA GLN A 510 -35.89 5.25 -23.84
C GLN A 510 -34.86 5.14 -24.98
N ALA A 511 -33.58 4.93 -24.66
CA ALA A 511 -32.54 4.66 -25.67
C ALA A 511 -32.84 3.39 -26.47
N VAL A 512 -32.51 3.41 -27.77
CA VAL A 512 -32.42 2.20 -28.59
C VAL A 512 -30.97 1.79 -28.68
N ILE A 513 -30.66 0.53 -28.39
CA ILE A 513 -29.30 -0.02 -28.37
C ILE A 513 -29.25 -1.40 -29.06
N ALA A 514 -28.09 -1.75 -29.61
CA ALA A 514 -27.84 -3.04 -30.28
C ALA A 514 -26.93 -3.99 -29.47
N ASP A 515 -26.20 -3.46 -28.47
CA ASP A 515 -25.41 -4.22 -27.51
C ASP A 515 -26.28 -5.18 -26.70
N GLU A 516 -26.01 -6.49 -26.80
CA GLU A 516 -26.72 -7.53 -26.03
C GLU A 516 -26.26 -7.64 -24.57
N THR A 517 -25.10 -7.08 -24.24
CA THR A 517 -24.50 -7.05 -22.90
C THR A 517 -24.37 -5.60 -22.39
N PRO A 518 -25.47 -4.82 -22.34
CA PRO A 518 -25.39 -3.38 -22.12
C PRO A 518 -24.69 -3.03 -20.81
N GLN A 519 -23.73 -2.13 -20.89
CA GLN A 519 -23.12 -1.55 -19.71
C GLN A 519 -24.12 -0.66 -18.97
N PHE A 520 -24.38 -0.98 -17.70
CA PHE A 520 -25.19 -0.17 -16.79
C PHE A 520 -24.29 0.75 -15.97
N ALA A 521 -24.60 2.04 -15.95
CA ALA A 521 -23.86 3.04 -15.21
C ALA A 521 -24.82 3.92 -14.39
N TRP A 522 -24.46 4.17 -13.14
CA TRP A 522 -25.16 5.05 -12.19
C TRP A 522 -24.18 5.83 -11.32
N THR A 523 -24.67 6.90 -10.69
CA THR A 523 -24.00 7.65 -9.62
C THR A 523 -24.72 7.40 -8.30
N ALA A 524 -23.99 7.02 -7.27
CA ALA A 524 -24.45 6.98 -5.88
C ALA A 524 -23.57 7.91 -5.02
N PRO A 525 -24.09 8.45 -3.90
CA PRO A 525 -23.33 9.35 -3.02
C PRO A 525 -22.39 8.62 -2.05
N VAL A 526 -22.47 7.28 -1.97
CA VAL A 526 -21.68 6.42 -1.10
C VAL A 526 -21.10 5.23 -1.88
N VAL A 527 -20.17 4.50 -1.25
CA VAL A 527 -19.68 3.20 -1.73
C VAL A 527 -20.37 2.13 -0.91
N GLY A 528 -21.11 1.24 -1.57
CA GLY A 528 -21.88 0.17 -0.95
C GLY A 528 -22.14 -0.99 -1.92
N GLU A 529 -22.86 -2.00 -1.47
CA GLU A 529 -23.33 -3.09 -2.34
C GLU A 529 -24.56 -2.62 -3.14
N PHE A 530 -24.49 -2.75 -4.46
CA PHE A 530 -25.58 -2.42 -5.37
C PHE A 530 -26.22 -3.69 -5.95
N THR A 531 -27.53 -3.64 -6.18
CA THR A 531 -28.24 -4.68 -6.92
C THR A 531 -28.88 -4.07 -8.16
N LEU A 532 -28.41 -4.45 -9.35
CA LEU A 532 -29.06 -4.12 -10.62
C LEU A 532 -30.25 -5.06 -10.85
N GLU A 533 -31.44 -4.50 -11.03
CA GLU A 533 -32.66 -5.22 -11.38
C GLU A 533 -33.10 -4.87 -12.80
N LEU A 534 -33.42 -5.90 -13.59
CA LEU A 534 -33.74 -5.85 -15.02
C LEU A 534 -35.00 -6.67 -15.32
N CYS A 535 -35.96 -6.12 -16.04
CA CYS A 535 -37.22 -6.80 -16.33
C CYS A 535 -37.84 -6.33 -17.66
N PRO A 536 -38.48 -7.19 -18.47
CA PRO A 536 -39.21 -6.77 -19.68
C PRO A 536 -40.52 -6.01 -19.40
N ALA A 537 -40.85 -5.73 -18.14
CA ALA A 537 -42.06 -5.01 -17.74
C ALA A 537 -41.77 -4.01 -16.61
N ARG A 538 -42.29 -2.79 -16.73
CA ARG A 538 -42.05 -1.67 -15.79
C ARG A 538 -42.51 -1.95 -14.35
N SER A 539 -43.34 -2.97 -14.14
CA SER A 539 -43.83 -3.42 -12.84
C SER A 539 -42.89 -4.38 -12.10
N PHE A 540 -41.78 -4.83 -12.71
CA PHE A 540 -40.82 -5.80 -12.15
C PHE A 540 -41.49 -7.06 -11.53
N PRO A 541 -42.37 -7.77 -12.26
CA PRO A 541 -42.97 -9.02 -11.78
C PRO A 541 -41.87 -10.09 -11.52
N PRO A 542 -41.89 -10.81 -10.38
CA PRO A 542 -40.78 -11.66 -9.94
C PRO A 542 -40.39 -12.81 -10.87
N ASP A 543 -41.31 -13.30 -11.70
CA ASP A 543 -41.11 -14.39 -12.66
C ASP A 543 -40.35 -13.97 -13.93
N ALA A 544 -40.33 -12.66 -14.23
CA ALA A 544 -39.56 -12.08 -15.34
C ALA A 544 -38.37 -11.21 -14.87
N LEU A 545 -38.13 -11.16 -13.56
CA LEU A 545 -37.07 -10.37 -12.95
C LEU A 545 -35.70 -11.03 -13.12
N ARG A 546 -34.73 -10.26 -13.60
CA ARG A 546 -33.29 -10.57 -13.56
C ARG A 546 -32.62 -9.67 -12.54
N THR A 547 -31.76 -10.25 -11.71
CA THR A 547 -31.13 -9.57 -10.56
C THR A 547 -29.64 -9.87 -10.56
N PHE A 548 -28.82 -8.82 -10.48
CA PHE A 548 -27.36 -8.91 -10.53
C PHE A 548 -26.78 -8.16 -9.33
N GLN A 549 -25.82 -8.78 -8.64
CA GLN A 549 -25.08 -8.10 -7.57
C GLN A 549 -23.86 -7.38 -8.15
N CYS A 550 -23.66 -6.14 -7.73
CA CYS A 550 -22.73 -5.19 -8.33
C CYS A 550 -21.95 -4.46 -7.22
N LEU A 551 -20.63 -4.66 -7.17
CA LEU A 551 -19.74 -3.99 -6.20
C LEU A 551 -19.42 -2.52 -6.57
N GLY A 552 -20.09 -1.97 -7.58
CA GLY A 552 -19.87 -0.61 -8.06
C GLY A 552 -20.52 -0.35 -9.42
N SER A 553 -20.25 0.85 -9.95
CA SER A 553 -20.66 1.35 -11.25
C SER A 553 -19.43 1.74 -12.07
N PRO A 554 -19.37 1.44 -13.38
CA PRO A 554 -20.38 0.72 -14.17
C PRO A 554 -20.33 -0.80 -13.96
N TYR A 555 -21.37 -1.50 -14.43
CA TYR A 555 -21.52 -2.95 -14.41
C TYR A 555 -22.06 -3.47 -15.75
N THR A 556 -21.48 -4.55 -16.28
CA THR A 556 -21.94 -5.24 -17.48
C THR A 556 -22.40 -6.66 -17.13
N PRO A 557 -23.64 -7.08 -17.48
CA PRO A 557 -24.09 -8.46 -17.30
C PRO A 557 -23.30 -9.41 -18.20
N ALA A 558 -22.74 -10.47 -17.63
CA ALA A 558 -21.95 -11.48 -18.35
C ALA A 558 -22.79 -12.44 -19.24
N ALA A 559 -24.09 -12.21 -19.37
CA ALA A 559 -24.99 -13.02 -20.19
C ALA A 559 -25.94 -12.12 -20.99
N PRO A 560 -26.10 -12.34 -22.32
CA PRO A 560 -26.84 -11.44 -23.18
C PRO A 560 -28.34 -11.32 -22.84
N LEU A 561 -28.88 -10.15 -23.15
CA LEU A 561 -30.28 -9.80 -23.05
C LEU A 561 -30.96 -9.97 -24.42
N PRO A 562 -32.07 -10.73 -24.53
CA PRO A 562 -32.87 -10.81 -25.75
C PRO A 562 -33.45 -9.45 -26.20
N ASP A 563 -33.71 -9.32 -27.50
CA ASP A 563 -34.39 -8.18 -28.12
C ASP A 563 -35.72 -7.84 -27.43
N GLY A 564 -36.01 -6.55 -27.30
CA GLY A 564 -37.24 -6.06 -26.69
C GLY A 564 -37.04 -4.83 -25.82
N THR A 565 -38.13 -4.35 -25.22
CA THR A 565 -38.07 -3.25 -24.25
C THR A 565 -37.74 -3.80 -22.87
N TRP A 566 -36.63 -3.34 -22.31
CA TRP A 566 -36.20 -3.63 -20.95
C TRP A 566 -36.42 -2.43 -20.05
N PHE A 567 -36.80 -2.69 -18.80
CA PHE A 567 -36.87 -1.74 -17.72
C PHE A 567 -35.81 -2.10 -16.69
N TRP A 568 -35.11 -1.10 -16.16
CA TRP A 568 -34.01 -1.30 -15.23
C TRP A 568 -34.03 -0.28 -14.09
N ARG A 569 -33.51 -0.72 -12.95
CA ARG A 569 -33.30 0.08 -11.74
C ARG A 569 -32.13 -0.48 -10.95
N VAL A 570 -31.57 0.33 -10.08
CA VAL A 570 -30.50 -0.04 -9.16
C VAL A 570 -30.98 0.14 -7.73
N LYS A 571 -30.70 -0.84 -6.89
CA LYS A 571 -30.80 -0.76 -5.44
C LYS A 571 -29.42 -0.51 -4.83
N GLU A 572 -29.39 0.14 -3.68
CA GLU A 572 -28.22 0.22 -2.80
C GLU A 572 -28.60 -0.32 -1.41
N ALA A 573 -27.81 -1.26 -0.90
CA ALA A 573 -27.95 -1.75 0.47
C ALA A 573 -27.35 -0.71 1.44
N LEU A 574 -28.20 0.05 2.14
CA LEU A 574 -27.73 1.10 3.04
C LEU A 574 -27.39 0.55 4.42
N TYR A 575 -26.08 0.47 4.69
CA TYR A 575 -25.53 0.01 5.96
C TYR A 575 -25.49 1.13 7.01
N ASN A 576 -25.96 0.82 8.22
CA ASN A 576 -25.77 1.65 9.40
C ASN A 576 -24.39 1.34 10.03
N ARG A 577 -23.42 2.26 9.92
CA ARG A 577 -22.04 2.07 10.40
C ARG A 577 -21.87 1.79 11.92
N LYS A 578 -22.94 1.77 12.73
CA LYS A 578 -22.85 1.36 14.15
C LYS A 578 -22.20 -0.03 14.32
N SER A 579 -22.35 -0.94 13.37
CA SER A 579 -21.46 -2.10 13.19
C SER A 579 -21.50 -2.62 11.75
N VAL A 580 -20.50 -3.41 11.34
CA VAL A 580 -20.50 -4.15 10.07
C VAL A 580 -21.35 -5.45 10.17
N TRP A 581 -22.04 -5.66 11.30
CA TRP A 581 -22.57 -6.95 11.72
C TRP A 581 -24.10 -6.98 11.90
N GLU A 582 -24.77 -5.83 11.80
CA GLU A 582 -26.23 -5.74 11.70
C GLU A 582 -26.67 -5.73 10.23
N LYS A 583 -27.81 -6.34 9.93
CA LYS A 583 -28.36 -6.40 8.56
C LYS A 583 -28.66 -4.99 8.02
N PRO A 584 -28.57 -4.75 6.70
CA PRO A 584 -29.17 -3.56 6.10
C PRO A 584 -30.67 -3.55 6.42
N PHE A 585 -31.14 -2.49 7.07
CA PHE A 585 -32.52 -2.36 7.54
C PHE A 585 -33.48 -1.85 6.44
N ASP A 586 -32.94 -1.30 5.36
CA ASP A 586 -33.68 -0.62 4.30
C ASP A 586 -32.86 -0.61 2.99
N GLU A 587 -33.53 -0.73 1.84
CA GLU A 587 -32.92 -0.58 0.50
C GLU A 587 -33.23 0.83 -0.06
N ALA A 588 -32.21 1.54 -0.57
CA ALA A 588 -32.45 2.69 -1.44
C ALA A 588 -32.68 2.22 -2.87
N LEU A 589 -33.62 2.86 -3.58
CA LEU A 589 -34.03 2.51 -4.94
C LEU A 589 -33.84 3.70 -5.88
N SER A 590 -33.27 3.46 -7.07
CA SER A 590 -33.24 4.44 -8.15
C SER A 590 -34.62 4.68 -8.75
N GLU A 591 -34.71 5.67 -9.65
CA GLU A 591 -35.79 5.71 -10.63
C GLU A 591 -35.80 4.46 -11.52
N VAL A 592 -36.93 4.17 -12.17
CA VAL A 592 -37.05 3.13 -13.19
C VAL A 592 -36.86 3.75 -14.57
N ARG A 593 -35.78 3.37 -15.25
CA ARG A 593 -35.55 3.69 -16.66
C ARG A 593 -35.89 2.51 -17.57
N SER A 594 -35.92 2.80 -18.85
CA SER A 594 -36.20 1.89 -19.94
C SER A 594 -35.16 2.00 -21.04
N PHE A 595 -34.96 0.93 -21.80
CA PHE A 595 -34.27 0.96 -23.10
C PHE A 595 -34.91 -0.08 -24.02
N LYS A 596 -34.68 0.03 -25.31
CA LYS A 596 -35.09 -0.97 -26.30
C LYS A 596 -33.86 -1.59 -26.94
N LEU A 597 -33.76 -2.90 -26.81
CA LEU A 597 -32.73 -3.69 -27.46
C LEU A 597 -33.25 -4.08 -28.86
N GLU A 598 -32.61 -3.57 -29.91
CA GLU A 598 -32.87 -3.88 -31.31
C GLU A 598 -31.54 -4.17 -32.01
N ARG A 599 -31.31 -5.40 -32.48
CA ARG A 599 -30.09 -5.73 -33.23
C ARG A 599 -29.96 -4.88 -34.50
N GLN A 600 -28.89 -4.09 -34.60
CA GLN A 600 -28.43 -3.48 -35.84
C GLN A 600 -27.06 -4.03 -36.23
N GLY A 601 -27.05 -5.13 -36.99
CA GLY A 601 -25.82 -5.73 -37.49
C GLY A 601 -24.98 -6.35 -36.39
N ASP A 602 -23.70 -6.01 -36.36
CA ASP A 602 -22.71 -6.42 -35.36
C ASP A 602 -21.94 -5.16 -34.93
N ASN A 603 -21.93 -4.87 -33.63
CA ASN A 603 -21.44 -3.58 -33.10
C ASN A 603 -20.56 -3.75 -31.85
N THR A 604 -20.12 -4.98 -31.58
CA THR A 604 -19.31 -5.36 -30.42
C THR A 604 -17.97 -5.89 -30.88
N PRO A 605 -16.82 -5.33 -30.45
CA PRO A 605 -15.51 -5.87 -30.81
C PRO A 605 -15.29 -7.33 -30.38
N PRO A 606 -14.40 -8.07 -31.07
CA PRO A 606 -13.98 -9.41 -30.66
C PRO A 606 -13.48 -9.43 -29.21
N VAL A 607 -13.98 -10.34 -28.37
CA VAL A 607 -13.60 -10.40 -26.95
C VAL A 607 -12.31 -11.21 -26.79
N ILE A 608 -11.20 -10.54 -26.46
CA ILE A 608 -9.91 -11.21 -26.23
C ILE A 608 -9.90 -11.90 -24.87
N LEU A 609 -9.68 -13.22 -24.87
CA LEU A 609 -9.76 -14.10 -23.69
C LEU A 609 -8.39 -14.39 -23.08
N SER A 610 -7.37 -14.67 -23.90
CA SER A 610 -5.99 -14.92 -23.46
C SER A 610 -4.98 -14.54 -24.54
N CYS A 611 -3.74 -14.27 -24.13
CA CYS A 611 -2.60 -14.03 -25.03
C CYS A 611 -1.41 -14.87 -24.55
N SER A 612 -0.75 -15.57 -25.47
CA SER A 612 0.36 -16.48 -25.18
C SER A 612 1.56 -16.19 -26.09
N PRO A 613 2.82 -16.30 -25.61
CA PRO A 613 3.20 -16.62 -24.23
C PRO A 613 2.88 -15.47 -23.27
N ALA A 614 2.31 -15.77 -22.10
CA ALA A 614 1.83 -14.76 -21.15
C ALA A 614 2.94 -14.07 -20.32
N ARG A 615 4.14 -14.67 -20.23
CA ARG A 615 5.30 -14.18 -19.44
C ARG A 615 6.66 -14.68 -19.94
N SER A 616 6.79 -15.96 -20.26
CA SER A 616 8.09 -16.61 -20.48
C SER A 616 7.97 -17.77 -21.47
N ALA A 617 8.98 -17.99 -22.32
CA ALA A 617 8.98 -19.03 -23.35
C ALA A 617 10.40 -19.51 -23.72
N SER A 618 10.46 -20.59 -24.50
CA SER A 618 11.65 -20.95 -25.30
C SER A 618 11.84 -19.99 -26.49
N LEU A 619 12.95 -20.14 -27.22
CA LEU A 619 13.26 -19.32 -28.41
C LEU A 619 12.31 -19.52 -29.60
N GLU A 620 11.52 -20.60 -29.63
CA GLU A 620 10.51 -20.88 -30.66
C GLU A 620 9.09 -20.87 -30.05
N PRO A 621 8.58 -19.70 -29.61
CA PRO A 621 7.25 -19.60 -29.01
C PRO A 621 6.15 -19.79 -30.06
N ALA A 622 5.13 -20.58 -29.71
CA ALA A 622 3.82 -20.43 -30.33
C ALA A 622 3.17 -19.15 -29.79
N ILE A 623 3.04 -18.13 -30.64
CA ILE A 623 2.37 -16.88 -30.28
C ILE A 623 0.89 -17.05 -30.60
N SER A 624 0.01 -16.81 -29.64
CA SER A 624 -1.43 -16.97 -29.82
C SER A 624 -2.27 -15.94 -29.09
N ILE A 625 -3.47 -15.71 -29.60
CA ILE A 625 -4.52 -14.90 -28.97
C ILE A 625 -5.81 -15.71 -29.07
N ARG A 626 -6.42 -16.03 -27.93
CA ARG A 626 -7.76 -16.64 -27.92
C ARG A 626 -8.81 -15.55 -27.81
N PHE A 627 -9.90 -15.71 -28.57
CA PHE A 627 -10.97 -14.73 -28.64
C PHE A 627 -12.35 -15.41 -28.77
N GLU A 628 -13.38 -14.70 -28.35
CA GLU A 628 -14.78 -15.00 -28.67
C GLU A 628 -15.33 -13.93 -29.62
N GLU A 629 -16.19 -14.36 -30.54
CA GLU A 629 -16.74 -13.53 -31.62
C GLU A 629 -18.26 -13.76 -31.74
N PHE A 630 -19.03 -12.71 -32.02
CA PHE A 630 -20.49 -12.77 -32.01
C PHE A 630 -21.02 -13.72 -33.09
N GLY A 631 -21.72 -14.76 -32.66
CA GLY A 631 -22.20 -15.83 -33.54
C GLY A 631 -21.10 -16.69 -34.18
N GLY A 632 -19.84 -16.58 -33.73
CA GLY A 632 -18.71 -17.36 -34.25
C GLY A 632 -18.27 -16.98 -35.66
N ARG A 633 -18.37 -15.69 -36.02
CA ARG A 633 -18.00 -15.18 -37.35
C ARG A 633 -16.48 -15.20 -37.58
N PRO A 634 -16.03 -15.12 -38.85
CA PRO A 634 -14.62 -14.93 -39.16
C PRO A 634 -14.15 -13.54 -38.71
N ILE A 635 -12.94 -13.47 -38.16
CA ILE A 635 -12.23 -12.19 -37.93
C ILE A 635 -11.05 -12.06 -38.89
N LYS A 636 -10.68 -10.82 -39.19
CA LYS A 636 -9.35 -10.46 -39.65
C LYS A 636 -8.47 -10.21 -38.42
N ALA A 637 -7.22 -10.67 -38.46
CA ALA A 637 -6.23 -10.36 -37.44
C ALA A 637 -4.95 -9.80 -38.07
N GLU A 638 -4.38 -8.78 -37.44
CA GLU A 638 -3.04 -8.26 -37.73
C GLU A 638 -2.20 -8.38 -36.45
N LEU A 639 -0.96 -8.89 -36.56
CA LEU A 639 -0.06 -9.11 -35.43
C LEU A 639 1.35 -8.70 -35.80
N ALA A 640 2.02 -7.97 -34.91
CA ALA A 640 3.43 -7.63 -34.99
C ALA A 640 4.17 -8.15 -33.75
N LEU A 641 5.35 -8.72 -33.99
CA LEU A 641 6.31 -9.16 -32.98
C LEU A 641 7.55 -8.28 -33.11
N ASP A 642 7.88 -7.54 -32.06
CA ASP A 642 8.94 -6.53 -31.99
C ASP A 642 8.82 -5.45 -33.06
N GLY A 643 7.58 -5.00 -33.29
CA GLY A 643 7.23 -4.03 -34.35
C GLY A 643 7.22 -4.61 -35.76
N HIS A 644 7.65 -5.86 -35.96
CA HIS A 644 7.66 -6.53 -37.27
C HIS A 644 6.39 -7.37 -37.46
N ALA A 645 5.58 -7.00 -38.46
CA ALA A 645 4.37 -7.74 -38.83
C ALA A 645 4.65 -9.22 -39.14
N ARG A 646 3.78 -10.10 -38.66
CA ARG A 646 3.85 -11.56 -38.85
C ARG A 646 2.64 -12.08 -39.62
N LYS A 647 2.83 -13.20 -40.31
CA LYS A 647 1.72 -13.97 -40.86
C LYS A 647 0.98 -14.66 -39.70
N VAL A 648 -0.34 -14.66 -39.76
CA VAL A 648 -1.22 -15.31 -38.78
C VAL A 648 -2.07 -16.37 -39.46
N SER A 649 -2.43 -17.44 -38.72
CA SER A 649 -3.64 -18.22 -39.02
C SER A 649 -4.74 -17.85 -38.02
N VAL A 650 -6.00 -17.95 -38.44
CA VAL A 650 -7.18 -17.65 -37.63
C VAL A 650 -8.12 -18.85 -37.71
N GLU A 651 -8.16 -19.66 -36.66
CA GLU A 651 -8.86 -20.94 -36.60
C GLU A 651 -9.46 -21.18 -35.21
N ASN A 652 -10.70 -21.67 -35.13
CA ASN A 652 -11.33 -22.16 -33.89
C ASN A 652 -11.28 -21.21 -32.67
N GLY A 653 -11.50 -19.90 -32.88
CA GLY A 653 -11.43 -18.90 -31.81
C GLY A 653 -9.99 -18.58 -31.33
N ALA A 654 -8.98 -18.88 -32.16
CA ALA A 654 -7.60 -18.53 -31.90
C ALA A 654 -6.93 -17.90 -33.13
N VAL A 655 -6.22 -16.79 -32.90
CA VAL A 655 -5.18 -16.29 -33.80
C VAL A 655 -3.87 -16.95 -33.40
N THR A 656 -3.08 -17.40 -34.36
CA THR A 656 -1.76 -18.01 -34.12
C THR A 656 -0.70 -17.44 -35.06
N ALA A 657 0.51 -17.25 -34.54
CA ALA A 657 1.71 -16.90 -35.29
C ALA A 657 2.90 -17.72 -34.77
N VAL A 658 3.80 -18.09 -35.68
CA VAL A 658 5.06 -18.77 -35.35
C VAL A 658 6.19 -17.91 -35.92
N PRO A 659 7.26 -17.62 -35.15
CA PRO A 659 8.46 -16.98 -35.69
C PRO A 659 9.07 -17.76 -36.86
N GLU A 660 9.45 -17.07 -37.95
CA GLU A 660 10.07 -17.71 -39.13
C GLU A 660 11.50 -18.21 -38.85
N THR A 661 12.10 -17.77 -37.74
CA THR A 661 13.37 -18.24 -37.14
C THR A 661 13.23 -18.22 -35.62
N PRO A 662 14.07 -18.93 -34.86
CA PRO A 662 14.19 -18.72 -33.42
C PRO A 662 14.39 -17.24 -33.07
N LEU A 663 13.83 -16.84 -31.94
CA LEU A 663 14.04 -15.54 -31.33
C LEU A 663 15.34 -15.55 -30.51
N GLU A 664 15.91 -14.37 -30.27
CA GLU A 664 17.06 -14.23 -29.37
C GLU A 664 16.63 -14.36 -27.89
N PRO A 665 17.53 -14.67 -26.95
CA PRO A 665 17.23 -14.58 -25.53
C PRO A 665 17.03 -13.11 -25.10
N GLY A 666 15.87 -12.75 -24.55
CA GLY A 666 15.55 -11.37 -24.18
C GLY A 666 14.07 -11.08 -23.96
N GLU A 667 13.72 -9.81 -23.73
CA GLU A 667 12.32 -9.34 -23.68
C GLU A 667 11.80 -9.11 -25.10
N HIS A 668 10.70 -9.78 -25.45
CA HIS A 668 9.96 -9.61 -26.69
C HIS A 668 8.61 -8.94 -26.44
N SER A 669 8.10 -8.29 -27.49
CA SER A 669 6.88 -7.50 -27.46
C SER A 669 5.93 -7.89 -28.58
N VAL A 670 4.64 -8.02 -28.26
CA VAL A 670 3.59 -8.28 -29.26
C VAL A 670 2.59 -7.13 -29.23
N SER A 671 2.13 -6.72 -30.41
CA SER A 671 0.93 -5.91 -30.59
C SER A 671 0.05 -6.53 -31.67
N ALA A 672 -1.24 -6.63 -31.43
CA ALA A 672 -2.18 -7.22 -32.36
C ALA A 672 -3.53 -6.51 -32.33
N THR A 673 -4.18 -6.47 -33.50
CA THR A 673 -5.51 -5.91 -33.70
C THR A 673 -6.38 -6.99 -34.34
N LEU A 674 -7.46 -7.35 -33.64
CA LEU A 674 -8.54 -8.19 -34.15
C LEU A 674 -9.60 -7.27 -34.77
N THR A 675 -10.26 -7.69 -35.85
CA THR A 675 -11.31 -6.93 -36.53
C THR A 675 -12.36 -7.87 -37.08
N ASP A 676 -13.62 -7.67 -36.71
CA ASP A 676 -14.75 -8.48 -37.15
C ASP A 676 -15.23 -8.11 -38.58
N GLU A 677 -16.34 -8.72 -39.03
CA GLU A 677 -16.99 -8.37 -40.30
C GLU A 677 -17.74 -7.02 -40.28
N GLY A 678 -18.05 -6.48 -39.11
CA GLY A 678 -18.66 -5.16 -38.92
C GLY A 678 -17.66 -4.00 -39.01
N GLY A 679 -16.37 -4.28 -38.82
CA GLY A 679 -15.29 -3.32 -38.69
C GLY A 679 -15.00 -2.88 -37.24
N ASN A 680 -15.60 -3.54 -36.23
CA ASN A 680 -15.28 -3.29 -34.82
C ASN A 680 -13.93 -3.91 -34.49
N GLN A 681 -13.13 -3.26 -33.64
CA GLN A 681 -11.73 -3.65 -33.39
C GLN A 681 -11.41 -3.86 -31.91
N ALA A 682 -10.63 -4.90 -31.62
CA ALA A 682 -10.09 -5.18 -30.31
C ALA A 682 -8.56 -5.29 -30.38
N GLU A 683 -7.86 -4.66 -29.44
CA GLU A 683 -6.40 -4.60 -29.43
C GLU A 683 -5.82 -5.35 -28.23
N ALA A 684 -4.71 -6.06 -28.47
CA ALA A 684 -3.88 -6.64 -27.42
C ALA A 684 -2.42 -6.20 -27.59
N SER A 685 -1.77 -5.87 -26.49
CA SER A 685 -0.31 -5.80 -26.44
C SER A 685 0.21 -6.34 -25.11
N TRP A 686 1.26 -7.15 -25.20
CA TRP A 686 1.92 -7.78 -24.06
C TRP A 686 3.40 -7.98 -24.34
N ARG A 687 4.13 -8.47 -23.33
CA ARG A 687 5.55 -8.81 -23.42
C ARG A 687 5.82 -10.15 -22.76
N PHE A 688 6.85 -10.84 -23.23
CA PHE A 688 7.33 -12.09 -22.65
C PHE A 688 8.85 -12.20 -22.79
N TYR A 689 9.49 -13.00 -21.96
CA TYR A 689 10.93 -13.27 -22.04
C TYR A 689 11.21 -14.60 -22.74
N CYS A 690 12.10 -14.57 -23.74
CA CYS A 690 12.67 -15.75 -24.39
C CYS A 690 13.91 -16.24 -23.62
N TYR A 691 14.00 -17.55 -23.41
CA TYR A 691 15.15 -18.21 -22.79
C TYR A 691 15.69 -19.32 -23.70
N SER A 692 17.02 -19.48 -23.70
CA SER A 692 17.73 -20.49 -24.50
C SER A 692 17.48 -21.93 -24.04
N GLU A 693 17.16 -22.12 -22.76
CA GLU A 693 16.61 -23.36 -22.21
C GLU A 693 15.11 -23.15 -21.96
N PRO A 694 14.22 -24.09 -22.35
CA PRO A 694 12.78 -23.97 -22.10
C PRO A 694 12.46 -23.81 -20.60
N PRO A 695 11.56 -22.90 -20.20
CA PRO A 695 11.16 -22.74 -18.81
C PRO A 695 10.62 -24.04 -18.19
N ARG A 696 11.22 -24.49 -17.08
CA ARG A 696 10.76 -25.68 -16.32
C ARG A 696 9.37 -25.48 -15.70
N VAL A 697 9.05 -24.24 -15.35
CA VAL A 697 7.80 -23.83 -14.71
C VAL A 697 7.14 -22.79 -15.60
N LEU A 698 5.88 -23.03 -15.96
CA LEU A 698 5.08 -22.19 -16.84
C LEU A 698 3.75 -21.83 -16.16
N ILE A 699 3.18 -20.69 -16.55
CA ILE A 699 1.80 -20.31 -16.26
C ILE A 699 1.06 -20.37 -17.59
N LYS A 700 0.04 -21.24 -17.67
CA LYS A 700 -0.76 -21.47 -18.88
C LYS A 700 -1.82 -20.39 -19.07
N ASP A 701 -2.41 -20.32 -20.27
CA ASP A 701 -3.53 -19.43 -20.63
C ASP A 701 -4.75 -19.53 -19.69
N ASP A 702 -4.97 -20.67 -19.02
CA ASP A 702 -6.04 -20.88 -18.02
C ASP A 702 -5.59 -20.56 -16.57
N LEU A 703 -4.45 -19.88 -16.44
CA LEU A 703 -3.74 -19.50 -15.21
C LEU A 703 -3.36 -20.69 -14.30
N ALA A 704 -3.47 -21.93 -14.76
CA ALA A 704 -2.91 -23.08 -14.05
C ALA A 704 -1.40 -23.14 -14.26
N LEU A 705 -0.66 -23.56 -13.23
CA LEU A 705 0.76 -23.82 -13.38
C LEU A 705 1.03 -25.16 -14.07
N GLU A 706 2.16 -25.21 -14.76
CA GLU A 706 2.75 -26.43 -15.29
C GLU A 706 4.20 -26.52 -14.80
N VAL A 707 4.62 -27.70 -14.36
CA VAL A 707 5.98 -28.00 -13.88
C VAL A 707 6.46 -29.27 -14.58
N ASP A 708 7.61 -29.20 -15.26
CA ASP A 708 8.19 -30.32 -16.01
C ASP A 708 7.19 -31.00 -16.98
N GLY A 709 6.38 -30.19 -17.67
CA GLY A 709 5.38 -30.65 -18.65
C GLY A 709 4.10 -31.25 -18.03
N LYS A 710 3.83 -31.00 -16.74
CA LYS A 710 2.69 -31.57 -16.01
C LYS A 710 1.89 -30.48 -15.27
N PRO A 711 0.54 -30.51 -15.32
CA PRO A 711 -0.30 -29.62 -14.53
C PRO A 711 0.06 -29.70 -13.04
N PHE A 712 0.26 -28.56 -12.40
CA PHE A 712 0.73 -28.45 -11.03
C PHE A 712 -0.20 -27.52 -10.23
N PHE A 713 -0.89 -28.08 -9.23
CA PHE A 713 -1.65 -27.29 -8.26
C PHE A 713 -0.76 -27.07 -7.02
N PRO A 714 -0.29 -25.85 -6.72
CA PRO A 714 0.52 -25.58 -5.54
C PRO A 714 -0.29 -25.76 -4.26
N LEU A 715 0.14 -26.70 -3.43
CA LEU A 715 -0.46 -27.00 -2.13
C LEU A 715 0.66 -27.13 -1.09
N GLY A 716 0.73 -26.20 -0.14
CA GLY A 716 1.95 -26.03 0.65
C GLY A 716 1.84 -25.25 1.95
N PHE A 717 3.00 -24.99 2.57
CA PHE A 717 3.14 -24.21 3.80
C PHE A 717 4.27 -23.18 3.74
N TYR A 718 4.13 -22.08 4.47
CA TYR A 718 5.19 -21.12 4.76
C TYR A 718 6.15 -21.60 5.86
N SER A 719 7.42 -21.20 5.75
CA SER A 719 8.44 -21.18 6.82
C SER A 719 8.89 -22.50 7.49
N PRO A 720 8.71 -23.72 6.93
CA PRO A 720 9.23 -24.92 7.60
C PRO A 720 10.76 -24.89 7.66
N VAL A 721 11.34 -25.66 8.57
CA VAL A 721 12.80 -25.91 8.61
C VAL A 721 13.19 -27.09 7.74
N ALA A 722 14.48 -27.19 7.39
CA ALA A 722 15.07 -28.32 6.67
C ALA A 722 15.11 -29.60 7.53
N ASP A 723 13.94 -30.19 7.78
CA ASP A 723 13.73 -31.48 8.44
C ASP A 723 13.18 -32.49 7.43
N ALA A 724 14.01 -33.50 7.10
CA ALA A 724 13.64 -34.55 6.15
C ALA A 724 12.45 -35.41 6.62
N ALA A 725 12.20 -35.53 7.93
CA ALA A 725 11.04 -36.24 8.46
C ALA A 725 9.76 -35.43 8.24
N LEU A 726 9.77 -34.13 8.56
CA LEU A 726 8.67 -33.21 8.27
C LEU A 726 8.38 -33.10 6.77
N PHE A 727 9.40 -32.95 5.93
CA PHE A 727 9.21 -32.87 4.48
C PHE A 727 8.61 -34.15 3.90
N LYS A 728 9.05 -35.32 4.38
CA LYS A 728 8.42 -36.59 4.00
C LYS A 728 6.98 -36.69 4.52
N GLU A 729 6.70 -36.27 5.76
CA GLU A 729 5.34 -36.23 6.31
C GLU A 729 4.41 -35.35 5.46
N LEU A 730 4.88 -34.19 4.98
CA LEU A 730 4.13 -33.32 4.06
C LEU A 730 3.90 -33.99 2.70
N GLY A 731 4.95 -34.53 2.06
CA GLY A 731 4.85 -35.17 0.74
C GLY A 731 3.99 -36.44 0.74
N ASP A 732 4.11 -37.28 1.76
CA ASP A 732 3.27 -38.48 1.96
C ASP A 732 1.78 -38.12 2.12
N ASN A 733 1.49 -36.90 2.59
CA ASN A 733 0.12 -36.39 2.78
C ASN A 733 -0.34 -35.43 1.68
N GLY A 734 0.32 -35.43 0.51
CA GLY A 734 -0.18 -34.76 -0.71
C GLY A 734 0.19 -33.29 -0.86
N TYR A 735 0.91 -32.70 0.10
CA TYR A 735 1.53 -31.38 -0.09
C TYR A 735 2.67 -31.48 -1.09
N ASN A 736 2.83 -30.47 -1.94
CA ASN A 736 3.81 -30.45 -3.04
C ASN A 736 4.59 -29.12 -3.15
N ALA A 737 4.24 -28.12 -2.35
CA ALA A 737 4.86 -26.81 -2.35
C ALA A 737 5.30 -26.38 -0.94
N LEU A 738 6.33 -25.53 -0.86
CA LEU A 738 6.76 -24.81 0.33
C LEU A 738 7.05 -23.35 -0.06
N GLN A 739 6.82 -22.41 0.84
CA GLN A 739 7.46 -21.09 0.78
C GLN A 739 8.63 -21.07 1.78
N HIS A 740 9.74 -20.45 1.40
CA HIS A 740 10.84 -20.16 2.32
C HIS A 740 11.38 -18.74 2.15
N TYR A 741 11.42 -17.96 3.23
CA TYR A 741 11.76 -16.53 3.24
C TYR A 741 13.15 -16.17 2.68
N GLY A 742 14.09 -17.12 2.63
CA GLY A 742 15.02 -17.23 1.51
C GLY A 742 16.48 -16.83 1.72
N LEU A 743 17.10 -16.26 0.66
CA LEU A 743 18.55 -16.23 0.44
C LEU A 743 19.32 -15.11 1.16
N ALA A 744 18.63 -14.33 2.00
CA ALA A 744 19.21 -13.26 2.80
C ALA A 744 19.67 -13.72 4.19
N GLY A 745 18.91 -14.63 4.83
CA GLY A 745 19.19 -15.12 6.18
C GLY A 745 20.09 -16.35 6.24
N MET A 746 20.09 -17.20 5.20
CA MET A 746 20.88 -18.45 5.15
C MET A 746 22.16 -18.30 4.31
N ASP A 747 23.17 -19.12 4.62
CA ASP A 747 24.30 -19.34 3.71
C ASP A 747 23.91 -20.24 2.51
N VAL A 748 24.81 -20.31 1.50
CA VAL A 748 24.54 -21.06 0.26
C VAL A 748 24.38 -22.56 0.51
N LYS A 749 25.08 -23.12 1.49
CA LYS A 749 25.09 -24.55 1.83
C LYS A 749 23.84 -24.94 2.62
N ASP A 750 23.41 -24.13 3.58
CA ASP A 750 22.16 -24.37 4.32
C ASP A 750 20.93 -24.16 3.42
N ALA A 751 20.97 -23.18 2.50
CA ALA A 751 20.00 -23.06 1.40
C ALA A 751 20.01 -24.29 0.46
N THR A 752 21.19 -24.80 0.09
CA THR A 752 21.30 -26.02 -0.73
C THR A 752 20.72 -27.22 0.00
N ARG A 753 21.04 -27.43 1.29
CA ARG A 753 20.48 -28.53 2.10
C ARG A 753 18.95 -28.46 2.15
N PHE A 754 18.37 -27.27 2.35
CA PHE A 754 16.92 -27.09 2.35
C PHE A 754 16.29 -27.58 1.04
N LEU A 755 16.87 -27.16 -0.09
CA LEU A 755 16.38 -27.50 -1.42
C LEU A 755 16.63 -28.98 -1.78
N ASP A 756 17.74 -29.57 -1.36
CA ASP A 756 18.06 -30.99 -1.49
C ASP A 756 17.05 -31.88 -0.75
N GLU A 757 16.73 -31.58 0.51
CA GLU A 757 15.74 -32.36 1.27
C GLU A 757 14.32 -32.16 0.71
N ALA A 758 13.97 -30.95 0.27
CA ALA A 758 12.69 -30.69 -0.40
C ALA A 758 12.57 -31.53 -1.69
N ALA A 759 13.61 -31.55 -2.54
CA ALA A 759 13.64 -32.36 -3.75
C ALA A 759 13.50 -33.87 -3.47
N LYS A 760 14.15 -34.39 -2.41
CA LYS A 760 14.02 -35.81 -2.00
C LYS A 760 12.61 -36.17 -1.55
N ALA A 761 11.87 -35.22 -0.98
CA ALA A 761 10.47 -35.38 -0.58
C ALA A 761 9.47 -35.11 -1.73
N GLY A 762 9.93 -34.69 -2.91
CA GLY A 762 9.07 -34.29 -4.03
C GLY A 762 8.44 -32.90 -3.87
N LEU A 763 8.90 -32.11 -2.91
CA LEU A 763 8.39 -30.76 -2.63
C LEU A 763 9.11 -29.71 -3.49
N SER A 764 8.32 -28.82 -4.08
CA SER A 764 8.80 -27.63 -4.79
C SER A 764 8.81 -26.40 -3.86
N VAL A 765 9.67 -25.42 -4.10
CA VAL A 765 9.98 -24.33 -3.16
C VAL A 765 9.88 -22.97 -3.85
N ILE A 766 9.04 -22.09 -3.32
CA ILE A 766 9.01 -20.65 -3.64
C ILE A 766 10.09 -19.99 -2.77
N LEU A 767 11.20 -19.57 -3.39
CA LEU A 767 12.43 -19.20 -2.70
C LEU A 767 12.55 -17.68 -2.57
N GLY A 768 12.69 -17.18 -1.35
CA GLY A 768 12.58 -15.76 -1.05
C GLY A 768 13.78 -14.89 -1.42
N THR A 769 13.43 -13.68 -1.85
CA THR A 769 14.32 -12.54 -2.08
C THR A 769 13.83 -11.27 -1.39
N ILE A 770 12.96 -11.35 -0.36
CA ILE A 770 12.25 -10.18 0.18
C ILE A 770 13.20 -9.13 0.80
N ASP A 771 14.24 -9.59 1.49
CA ASP A 771 15.21 -8.75 2.19
C ASP A 771 16.32 -8.24 1.27
N THR A 772 16.36 -8.67 0.00
CA THR A 772 17.44 -8.32 -0.95
C THR A 772 17.34 -6.88 -1.45
N GLN A 773 16.51 -6.04 -0.83
CA GLN A 773 16.36 -4.63 -1.16
C GLN A 773 17.68 -3.87 -1.03
N HIS A 774 18.56 -4.34 -0.13
CA HIS A 774 19.92 -3.81 0.09
C HIS A 774 20.99 -4.37 -0.86
N TRP A 775 20.68 -5.37 -1.70
CA TRP A 775 21.60 -5.89 -2.71
C TRP A 775 21.53 -5.04 -3.97
N ASP A 776 22.66 -4.78 -4.62
CA ASP A 776 22.65 -4.34 -6.02
C ASP A 776 22.04 -5.43 -6.94
N ASP A 777 21.71 -5.04 -8.17
CA ASP A 777 21.09 -5.94 -9.15
C ASP A 777 22.04 -7.08 -9.57
N ASP A 778 23.36 -6.85 -9.57
CA ASP A 778 24.36 -7.88 -9.88
C ASP A 778 24.43 -8.97 -8.79
N THR A 779 24.39 -8.58 -7.52
CA THR A 779 24.34 -9.49 -6.36
C THR A 779 23.04 -10.29 -6.34
N LEU A 780 21.90 -9.66 -6.68
CA LEU A 780 20.62 -10.33 -6.84
C LEU A 780 20.64 -11.34 -7.99
N VAL A 781 21.15 -10.95 -9.16
CA VAL A 781 21.32 -11.84 -10.32
C VAL A 781 22.25 -13.01 -9.97
N ALA A 782 23.40 -12.74 -9.35
CA ALA A 782 24.38 -13.77 -9.00
C ALA A 782 23.81 -14.80 -8.02
N LYS A 783 23.17 -14.37 -6.93
CA LYS A 783 22.58 -15.29 -5.95
C LYS A 783 21.35 -16.03 -6.48
N ALA A 784 20.48 -15.39 -7.27
CA ALA A 784 19.36 -16.08 -7.91
C ALA A 784 19.85 -17.16 -8.88
N SER A 785 20.89 -16.87 -9.67
CA SER A 785 21.46 -17.79 -10.66
C SER A 785 22.02 -19.08 -10.05
N LEU A 786 22.45 -19.08 -8.78
CA LEU A 786 22.90 -20.28 -8.07
C LEU A 786 21.79 -21.34 -7.92
N PHE A 787 20.54 -20.90 -7.75
CA PHE A 787 19.41 -21.77 -7.42
C PHE A 787 18.34 -21.86 -8.51
N ALA A 788 18.38 -20.97 -9.52
CA ALA A 788 17.42 -20.95 -10.64
C ALA A 788 17.31 -22.27 -11.43
N LYS A 789 18.36 -23.11 -11.41
CA LYS A 789 18.39 -24.45 -12.04
C LYS A 789 18.18 -25.62 -11.07
N HIS A 790 17.96 -25.36 -9.78
CA HIS A 790 17.76 -26.42 -8.80
C HIS A 790 16.35 -27.03 -8.93
N PRO A 791 16.19 -28.37 -9.00
CA PRO A 791 14.91 -29.01 -9.33
C PRO A 791 13.78 -28.71 -8.35
N ALA A 792 14.10 -28.41 -7.09
CA ALA A 792 13.09 -27.96 -6.12
C ALA A 792 12.53 -26.55 -6.39
N VAL A 793 13.26 -25.61 -7.00
CA VAL A 793 12.84 -24.20 -7.02
C VAL A 793 11.69 -23.98 -8.01
N LEU A 794 10.53 -23.60 -7.49
CA LEU A 794 9.28 -23.34 -8.22
C LEU A 794 9.23 -21.92 -8.79
N GLY A 795 9.77 -20.96 -8.04
CA GLY A 795 9.66 -19.54 -8.30
C GLY A 795 10.31 -18.70 -7.20
N TRP A 796 10.27 -17.39 -7.36
CA TRP A 796 10.88 -16.42 -6.44
C TRP A 796 9.83 -15.71 -5.61
N TYR A 797 9.96 -15.74 -4.29
CA TYR A 797 9.10 -14.96 -3.39
C TYR A 797 9.69 -13.55 -3.22
N THR A 798 9.16 -12.58 -3.98
CA THR A 798 9.80 -11.27 -4.20
C THR A 798 9.43 -10.23 -3.15
N ALA A 799 8.25 -10.32 -2.55
CA ALA A 799 7.81 -9.43 -1.48
C ALA A 799 6.80 -10.08 -0.54
N ASP A 800 6.88 -9.66 0.72
CA ASP A 800 5.99 -9.97 1.84
C ASP A 800 5.24 -8.68 2.18
N GLU A 801 3.90 -8.72 2.24
CA GLU A 801 3.01 -7.60 2.63
C GLU A 801 3.50 -6.17 2.22
N PRO A 802 3.77 -5.90 0.93
CA PRO A 802 4.61 -4.77 0.54
C PRO A 802 4.03 -3.39 0.84
N SER A 803 4.80 -2.61 1.58
CA SER A 803 4.67 -1.15 1.75
C SER A 803 5.68 -0.34 0.90
N ALA A 804 6.53 -1.02 0.13
CA ALA A 804 7.56 -0.43 -0.72
C ALA A 804 6.99 0.13 -2.03
N ASP A 805 7.74 1.01 -2.70
CA ASP A 805 7.33 1.61 -3.99
C ASP A 805 7.06 0.52 -5.07
N PRO A 806 5.84 0.47 -5.66
CA PRO A 806 5.52 -0.42 -6.76
C PRO A 806 6.49 -0.30 -7.96
N ALA A 807 7.04 0.89 -8.21
CA ALA A 807 8.02 1.10 -9.28
C ALA A 807 9.35 0.40 -8.99
N PHE A 808 9.79 0.36 -7.73
CA PHE A 808 10.95 -0.41 -7.29
C PHE A 808 10.71 -1.92 -7.41
N MET A 809 9.53 -2.41 -6.99
CA MET A 809 9.18 -3.82 -7.16
C MET A 809 9.16 -4.23 -8.64
N LEU A 810 8.57 -3.41 -9.52
CA LEU A 810 8.57 -3.65 -10.97
C LEU A 810 9.98 -3.64 -11.58
N ALA A 811 10.90 -2.81 -11.07
CA ALA A 811 12.29 -2.81 -11.48
C ALA A 811 13.01 -4.11 -11.07
N ARG A 812 12.85 -4.56 -9.81
CA ARG A 812 13.41 -5.84 -9.32
C ARG A 812 12.85 -7.05 -10.06
N ALA A 813 11.55 -7.06 -10.34
CA ALA A 813 10.90 -8.10 -11.15
C ALA A 813 11.55 -8.23 -12.54
N ARG A 814 11.77 -7.11 -13.24
CA ARG A 814 12.47 -7.08 -14.53
C ARG A 814 13.92 -7.57 -14.42
N THR A 815 14.63 -7.25 -13.34
CA THR A 815 16.00 -7.75 -13.16
C THR A 815 16.04 -9.26 -12.90
N LEU A 816 15.15 -9.82 -12.07
CA LEU A 816 15.07 -11.28 -11.87
C LEU A 816 14.71 -12.02 -13.17
N LYS A 817 13.83 -11.45 -14.02
CA LYS A 817 13.50 -12.05 -15.33
C LYS A 817 14.67 -12.10 -16.31
N LYS A 818 15.71 -11.26 -16.17
CA LYS A 818 16.93 -11.35 -17.00
C LYS A 818 17.75 -12.61 -16.71
N CYS A 819 17.73 -13.13 -15.48
CA CYS A 819 18.56 -14.27 -15.05
C CYS A 819 17.79 -15.56 -14.78
N SER A 820 16.46 -15.49 -14.61
CA SER A 820 15.63 -16.66 -14.29
C SER A 820 14.34 -16.70 -15.10
N PRO A 821 14.00 -17.85 -15.72
CA PRO A 821 12.70 -18.05 -16.36
C PRO A 821 11.55 -18.30 -15.37
N LEU A 822 11.86 -18.58 -14.10
CA LEU A 822 10.87 -19.01 -13.12
C LEU A 822 9.87 -17.88 -12.77
N PRO A 823 8.62 -18.22 -12.39
CA PRO A 823 7.65 -17.26 -11.90
C PRO A 823 8.11 -16.44 -10.69
N LEU A 824 7.60 -15.21 -10.60
CA LEU A 824 7.67 -14.36 -9.41
C LEU A 824 6.36 -14.46 -8.63
N ALA A 825 6.43 -14.42 -7.29
CA ALA A 825 5.29 -14.47 -6.39
C ALA A 825 5.42 -13.46 -5.24
N SER A 826 4.32 -12.83 -4.84
CA SER A 826 4.25 -11.92 -3.68
C SER A 826 2.90 -12.03 -2.97
N VAL A 827 2.86 -11.80 -1.66
CA VAL A 827 1.62 -11.80 -0.86
C VAL A 827 1.17 -10.36 -0.52
N HIS A 828 -0.13 -10.15 -0.35
CA HIS A 828 -0.72 -8.83 -0.15
C HIS A 828 -1.91 -8.84 0.84
N CYS A 829 -1.74 -8.14 1.96
CA CYS A 829 -2.72 -8.03 3.07
C CYS A 829 -3.64 -6.80 3.03
N VAL A 830 -3.51 -5.95 2.00
CA VAL A 830 -4.25 -4.68 1.90
C VAL A 830 -5.03 -4.60 0.56
N PRO A 831 -6.32 -5.01 0.54
CA PRO A 831 -7.13 -5.09 -0.69
C PRO A 831 -7.19 -3.79 -1.50
N ARG A 832 -7.30 -2.64 -0.84
CA ARG A 832 -7.30 -1.31 -1.47
C ARG A 832 -6.04 -0.95 -2.28
N SER A 833 -4.98 -1.76 -2.19
CA SER A 833 -3.73 -1.60 -2.96
C SER A 833 -3.44 -2.74 -3.95
N PHE A 834 -4.30 -3.76 -4.05
CA PHE A 834 -4.04 -4.92 -4.93
C PHE A 834 -3.80 -4.51 -6.39
N SER A 835 -4.61 -3.60 -6.94
CA SER A 835 -4.48 -3.12 -8.33
C SER A 835 -3.19 -2.34 -8.61
N VAL A 836 -2.55 -1.81 -7.56
CA VAL A 836 -1.30 -1.06 -7.66
C VAL A 836 -0.09 -2.02 -7.71
N TYR A 837 -0.15 -3.15 -7.00
CA TYR A 837 0.93 -4.14 -6.98
C TYR A 837 0.75 -5.29 -7.98
N ALA A 838 -0.45 -5.54 -8.50
CA ALA A 838 -0.71 -6.61 -9.48
C ALA A 838 0.26 -6.64 -10.69
N PRO A 839 0.77 -5.52 -11.23
CA PRO A 839 1.76 -5.53 -12.33
C PRO A 839 3.18 -5.99 -11.92
N THR A 840 3.47 -6.20 -10.63
CA THR A 840 4.82 -6.44 -10.11
C THR A 840 5.18 -7.93 -9.96
N THR A 841 4.24 -8.85 -10.21
CA THR A 841 4.38 -10.28 -9.96
C THR A 841 3.73 -11.14 -11.07
N ASP A 842 4.14 -12.41 -11.17
CA ASP A 842 3.50 -13.39 -12.05
C ASP A 842 2.39 -14.15 -11.33
N ILE A 843 2.55 -14.36 -10.01
CA ILE A 843 1.60 -15.04 -9.11
C ILE A 843 1.22 -14.03 -8.02
N PHE A 844 -0.08 -13.76 -7.90
CA PHE A 844 -0.60 -12.79 -6.93
C PHE A 844 -1.20 -13.55 -5.74
N MET A 845 -0.59 -13.45 -4.56
CA MET A 845 -1.05 -14.18 -3.38
C MET A 845 -1.75 -13.22 -2.40
N ILE A 846 -2.76 -13.70 -1.69
CA ILE A 846 -3.47 -12.94 -0.66
C ILE A 846 -3.63 -13.75 0.62
N ASP A 847 -3.59 -13.06 1.74
CA ASP A 847 -3.55 -13.56 3.12
C ASP A 847 -4.74 -13.06 3.97
N PRO A 848 -5.99 -13.43 3.61
CA PRO A 848 -7.21 -13.07 4.37
C PRO A 848 -7.31 -13.85 5.69
N TYR A 849 -6.46 -13.51 6.66
CA TYR A 849 -6.38 -14.20 7.96
C TYR A 849 -7.61 -13.93 8.86
N VAL A 850 -8.33 -14.99 9.24
CA VAL A 850 -9.49 -14.95 10.13
C VAL A 850 -9.07 -15.24 11.58
N LEU A 851 -9.37 -14.31 12.49
CA LEU A 851 -9.06 -14.45 13.91
C LEU A 851 -10.15 -15.24 14.65
N PHE A 852 -9.78 -16.32 15.33
CA PHE A 852 -10.71 -17.19 16.08
C PHE A 852 -10.56 -17.05 17.61
N LYS A 853 -11.67 -17.10 18.35
CA LYS A 853 -11.69 -17.01 19.83
C LYS A 853 -12.19 -18.28 20.52
N SER A 854 -11.76 -18.44 21.77
CA SER A 854 -12.11 -19.55 22.66
C SER A 854 -13.55 -19.40 23.15
N GLY A 855 -14.37 -20.44 22.95
CA GLY A 855 -15.80 -20.41 23.29
C GLY A 855 -16.69 -19.69 22.26
N GLY A 856 -16.15 -19.31 21.10
CA GLY A 856 -16.88 -18.75 19.96
C GLY A 856 -16.24 -19.14 18.62
N GLY A 857 -16.74 -18.57 17.52
CA GLY A 857 -16.13 -18.70 16.20
C GLY A 857 -15.09 -17.62 15.91
N ALA A 858 -15.31 -16.90 14.81
CA ALA A 858 -14.45 -15.83 14.34
C ALA A 858 -14.79 -14.50 15.04
N PHE A 859 -13.77 -13.66 15.24
CA PHE A 859 -13.81 -12.60 16.25
C PHE A 859 -13.41 -11.22 15.73
N ASP A 860 -12.86 -11.14 14.51
CA ASP A 860 -12.59 -9.87 13.82
C ASP A 860 -12.78 -10.01 12.29
N GLY A 861 -13.73 -10.87 11.91
CA GLY A 861 -13.99 -11.25 10.54
C GLY A 861 -15.03 -12.36 10.46
N SER A 862 -15.66 -12.51 9.30
CA SER A 862 -16.38 -13.73 8.91
C SER A 862 -15.54 -14.46 7.87
N LEU A 863 -15.79 -15.76 7.64
CA LEU A 863 -15.17 -16.48 6.53
C LEU A 863 -15.50 -15.82 5.16
N GLU A 864 -16.57 -15.04 5.07
CA GLU A 864 -16.92 -14.13 3.97
C GLU A 864 -15.79 -13.14 3.56
N MET A 865 -14.82 -12.88 4.44
CA MET A 865 -13.62 -12.10 4.10
C MET A 865 -12.87 -12.72 2.90
N ILE A 866 -12.78 -14.05 2.84
CA ILE A 866 -11.98 -14.77 1.85
C ILE A 866 -12.59 -14.61 0.43
N PRO A 867 -13.89 -14.86 0.18
CA PRO A 867 -14.57 -14.47 -1.06
C PRO A 867 -14.37 -13.00 -1.43
N GLY A 868 -14.56 -12.08 -0.48
CA GLY A 868 -14.45 -10.64 -0.74
C GLY A 868 -13.05 -10.20 -1.16
N TRP A 869 -11.99 -10.81 -0.60
CA TRP A 869 -10.61 -10.53 -0.98
C TRP A 869 -10.22 -11.23 -2.30
N MET A 870 -10.65 -12.48 -2.51
CA MET A 870 -10.44 -13.21 -3.78
C MET A 870 -11.02 -12.43 -4.97
N GLN A 871 -12.23 -11.89 -4.83
CA GLN A 871 -12.88 -11.08 -5.88
C GLN A 871 -12.12 -9.78 -6.16
N GLN A 872 -11.65 -9.08 -5.13
CA GLN A 872 -10.80 -7.89 -5.29
C GLN A 872 -9.45 -8.22 -5.95
N ALA A 873 -8.84 -9.36 -5.61
CA ALA A 873 -7.59 -9.82 -6.21
C ALA A 873 -7.78 -10.18 -7.69
N HIS A 874 -8.84 -10.91 -8.04
CA HIS A 874 -9.18 -11.23 -9.43
C HIS A 874 -9.47 -9.98 -10.27
N ALA A 875 -10.17 -8.99 -9.72
CA ALA A 875 -10.37 -7.69 -10.36
C ALA A 875 -9.06 -6.91 -10.53
N ALA A 876 -8.17 -6.94 -9.54
CA ALA A 876 -6.87 -6.27 -9.58
C ALA A 876 -5.90 -6.85 -10.62
N VAL A 877 -5.82 -8.18 -10.76
CA VAL A 877 -4.98 -8.82 -11.78
C VAL A 877 -5.61 -8.82 -13.17
N GLY A 878 -6.93 -8.62 -13.28
CA GLY A 878 -7.64 -8.54 -14.56
C GLY A 878 -7.42 -9.75 -15.47
N GLY A 879 -7.33 -10.95 -14.90
CA GLY A 879 -7.05 -12.21 -15.61
C GLY A 879 -5.59 -12.42 -16.04
N LYS A 880 -4.64 -11.55 -15.67
CA LYS A 880 -3.24 -11.57 -16.19
C LYS A 880 -2.23 -12.34 -15.33
N SER A 881 -2.66 -12.84 -14.17
CA SER A 881 -1.87 -13.59 -13.19
C SER A 881 -2.81 -14.53 -12.40
N PRO A 882 -2.42 -15.77 -12.07
CA PRO A 882 -3.14 -16.56 -11.06
C PRO A 882 -3.21 -15.85 -9.72
N VAL A 883 -4.38 -15.95 -9.06
CA VAL A 883 -4.56 -15.60 -7.65
C VAL A 883 -4.41 -16.88 -6.81
N TRP A 884 -3.57 -16.85 -5.77
CA TRP A 884 -3.47 -17.91 -4.76
C TRP A 884 -3.91 -17.38 -3.39
N VAL A 885 -4.40 -18.27 -2.53
CA VAL A 885 -4.84 -17.93 -1.17
C VAL A 885 -3.85 -18.46 -0.12
N VAL A 886 -3.68 -17.70 0.95
CA VAL A 886 -2.79 -17.99 2.09
C VAL A 886 -3.64 -17.98 3.37
N PRO A 887 -4.29 -19.11 3.74
CA PRO A 887 -5.09 -19.20 4.95
C PRO A 887 -4.25 -19.29 6.23
N ASN A 888 -4.83 -18.92 7.38
CA ASN A 888 -4.16 -18.88 8.68
C ASN A 888 -4.16 -20.22 9.45
N ALA A 889 -3.33 -21.14 9.00
CA ALA A 889 -2.86 -22.25 9.83
C ALA A 889 -1.90 -21.75 10.95
N PHE A 890 -2.40 -20.93 11.88
CA PHE A 890 -1.71 -20.50 13.10
C PHE A 890 -2.69 -20.00 14.18
N ARG A 891 -2.19 -19.72 15.40
CA ARG A 891 -3.00 -19.17 16.50
C ARG A 891 -2.66 -17.69 16.69
N TRP A 892 -3.58 -16.79 16.36
CA TRP A 892 -3.35 -15.36 16.54
C TRP A 892 -3.08 -15.00 18.03
N PRO A 893 -1.98 -14.29 18.37
CA PRO A 893 -1.59 -14.00 19.76
C PRO A 893 -2.42 -12.90 20.46
N ILE A 894 -3.74 -12.89 20.26
CA ILE A 894 -4.71 -11.97 20.90
C ILE A 894 -4.97 -12.28 22.40
N GLY A 895 -3.92 -12.64 23.14
CA GLY A 895 -4.00 -13.03 24.55
C GLY A 895 -4.56 -14.43 24.78
N PRO A 896 -5.12 -14.74 25.97
CA PRO A 896 -5.62 -16.08 26.31
C PRO A 896 -6.91 -16.46 25.57
N GLU A 897 -7.62 -15.49 24.97
CA GLU A 897 -8.86 -15.77 24.24
C GLU A 897 -8.62 -16.36 22.84
N GLY A 898 -7.49 -16.07 22.18
CA GLY A 898 -7.21 -16.59 20.83
C GLY A 898 -7.09 -18.11 20.77
N ARG A 899 -7.55 -18.72 19.68
CA ARG A 899 -7.38 -20.15 19.36
C ARG A 899 -6.91 -20.36 17.92
N ILE A 900 -6.45 -21.58 17.63
CA ILE A 900 -6.25 -22.07 16.25
C ILE A 900 -7.62 -22.38 15.60
N PRO A 901 -7.76 -22.36 14.26
CA PRO A 901 -8.96 -22.85 13.60
C PRO A 901 -9.18 -24.35 13.89
N THR A 902 -10.41 -24.83 13.75
CA THR A 902 -10.69 -26.26 13.67
C THR A 902 -10.42 -26.79 12.25
N TYR A 903 -10.24 -28.10 12.08
CA TYR A 903 -10.18 -28.74 10.75
C TYR A 903 -11.35 -28.32 9.85
N ARG A 904 -12.57 -28.23 10.42
CA ARG A 904 -13.78 -27.81 9.70
C ARG A 904 -13.67 -26.36 9.20
N GLU A 905 -13.28 -25.44 10.07
CA GLU A 905 -13.11 -24.02 9.71
C GLU A 905 -11.99 -23.82 8.66
N GLU A 906 -10.85 -24.50 8.82
CA GLU A 906 -9.73 -24.43 7.87
C GLU A 906 -10.07 -25.02 6.49
N ARG A 907 -10.83 -26.11 6.48
CA ARG A 907 -11.42 -26.70 5.27
C ARG A 907 -12.37 -25.69 4.60
N ALA A 908 -13.26 -25.04 5.34
CA ALA A 908 -14.14 -24.00 4.81
C ALA A 908 -13.35 -22.80 4.26
N MET A 909 -12.37 -22.26 4.99
CA MET A 909 -11.51 -21.17 4.52
C MET A 909 -10.82 -21.52 3.20
N THR A 910 -10.28 -22.73 3.11
CA THR A 910 -9.66 -23.24 1.88
C THR A 910 -10.67 -23.32 0.73
N TYR A 911 -11.82 -23.96 0.94
CA TYR A 911 -12.83 -24.14 -0.10
C TYR A 911 -13.52 -22.84 -0.53
N LEU A 912 -13.61 -21.83 0.33
CA LEU A 912 -14.03 -20.49 -0.09
C LEU A 912 -13.03 -19.88 -1.08
N GLY A 913 -11.72 -20.00 -0.84
CA GLY A 913 -10.69 -19.59 -1.80
C GLY A 913 -10.83 -20.33 -3.15
N LEU A 914 -11.02 -21.65 -3.11
CA LEU A 914 -11.18 -22.49 -4.30
C LEU A 914 -12.46 -22.18 -5.09
N CYS A 915 -13.60 -22.00 -4.41
CA CYS A 915 -14.87 -21.59 -5.02
C CYS A 915 -14.80 -20.20 -5.66
N HIS A 916 -13.92 -19.32 -5.18
CA HIS A 916 -13.69 -17.98 -5.73
C HIS A 916 -12.45 -17.88 -6.64
N GLY A 917 -11.95 -19.01 -7.14
CA GLY A 917 -11.02 -19.05 -8.28
C GLY A 917 -9.54 -19.30 -7.95
N ALA A 918 -9.18 -19.60 -6.70
CA ALA A 918 -7.78 -19.79 -6.30
C ALA A 918 -7.07 -20.89 -7.11
N LYS A 919 -5.90 -20.55 -7.66
CA LYS A 919 -5.03 -21.43 -8.46
C LYS A 919 -3.88 -22.05 -7.66
N GLY A 920 -3.91 -21.91 -6.34
CA GLY A 920 -2.96 -22.46 -5.38
C GLY A 920 -3.34 -22.11 -3.94
N VAL A 921 -2.89 -22.91 -2.98
CA VAL A 921 -3.13 -22.73 -1.53
C VAL A 921 -1.81 -22.95 -0.78
N ILE A 922 -1.28 -21.92 -0.14
CA ILE A 922 -0.04 -22.02 0.67
C ILE A 922 -0.35 -21.53 2.08
N TYR A 923 -0.50 -22.42 3.04
CA TYR A 923 -0.90 -22.08 4.41
C TYR A 923 0.21 -21.36 5.20
N TYR A 924 -0.15 -20.30 5.92
CA TYR A 924 0.73 -19.66 6.90
C TYR A 924 0.41 -20.23 8.29
N ALA A 925 1.31 -20.90 9.03
CA ALA A 925 2.67 -21.33 8.67
C ALA A 925 3.12 -22.52 9.54
N ILE A 926 4.22 -23.19 9.15
CA ILE A 926 4.94 -24.14 10.02
C ILE A 926 6.18 -23.42 10.57
N LYS A 927 6.06 -22.64 11.64
CA LYS A 927 7.15 -21.76 12.12
C LYS A 927 7.75 -22.25 13.46
N PRO A 928 9.08 -22.49 13.57
CA PRO A 928 9.67 -23.06 14.80
C PRO A 928 9.81 -22.12 16.01
N SER A 929 9.53 -20.83 15.86
CA SER A 929 9.86 -19.81 16.86
C SER A 929 8.66 -19.05 17.44
N TYR A 930 7.44 -19.27 16.93
CA TYR A 930 6.22 -18.57 17.35
C TYR A 930 4.98 -19.46 17.25
N ASP A 931 4.78 -20.12 16.10
CA ASP A 931 3.52 -20.81 15.74
C ASP A 931 3.78 -22.24 15.25
N HIS A 932 4.00 -23.16 16.20
CA HIS A 932 4.07 -24.58 15.90
C HIS A 932 2.67 -25.20 15.86
N ILE A 933 2.06 -25.30 14.65
CA ILE A 933 0.80 -26.03 14.47
C ILE A 933 0.85 -27.51 14.86
N ARG A 934 2.05 -28.08 15.02
CA ARG A 934 2.29 -29.43 15.54
C ARG A 934 2.03 -29.57 17.06
N GLU A 935 1.90 -28.45 17.80
CA GLU A 935 1.43 -28.44 19.20
C GLU A 935 -0.11 -28.50 19.32
N TYR A 936 -0.82 -28.51 18.19
CA TYR A 936 -2.27 -28.66 18.08
C TYR A 936 -2.54 -29.97 17.31
N PRO A 937 -2.42 -31.14 17.95
CA PRO A 937 -2.33 -32.42 17.25
C PRO A 937 -3.61 -32.77 16.48
N GLY A 938 -4.78 -32.34 16.95
CA GLY A 938 -6.02 -32.49 16.20
C GLY A 938 -6.09 -31.63 14.95
N PHE A 939 -5.60 -30.38 15.04
CA PHE A 939 -5.45 -29.51 13.87
C PHE A 939 -4.42 -30.07 12.89
N TRP A 940 -3.23 -30.51 13.34
CA TRP A 940 -2.22 -31.13 12.48
C TRP A 940 -2.73 -32.39 11.77
N LEU A 941 -3.47 -33.26 12.48
CA LEU A 941 -4.15 -34.42 11.90
C LEU A 941 -5.16 -33.99 10.81
N GLY A 942 -5.94 -32.94 11.10
CA GLY A 942 -6.84 -32.31 10.14
C GLY A 942 -6.13 -31.78 8.89
N MET A 943 -5.00 -31.08 9.04
CA MET A 943 -4.18 -30.61 7.92
C MET A 943 -3.66 -31.78 7.08
N MET A 944 -3.13 -32.84 7.70
CA MET A 944 -2.68 -34.01 6.96
C MET A 944 -3.82 -34.74 6.23
N ALA A 945 -5.07 -34.62 6.69
CA ALA A 945 -6.24 -35.07 5.95
C ALA A 945 -6.62 -34.13 4.79
N LEU A 946 -6.62 -32.82 5.03
CA LEU A 946 -6.91 -31.78 4.03
C LEU A 946 -5.91 -31.80 2.88
N GLY A 947 -4.63 -32.04 3.15
CA GLY A 947 -3.60 -32.24 2.12
C GLY A 947 -3.94 -33.39 1.17
N ARG A 948 -4.34 -34.56 1.71
CA ARG A 948 -4.71 -35.74 0.91
C ARG A 948 -6.00 -35.52 0.13
N GLU A 949 -6.98 -34.84 0.72
CA GLU A 949 -8.24 -34.43 0.08
C GLU A 949 -7.98 -33.52 -1.13
N LEU A 950 -7.22 -32.43 -0.93
CA LEU A 950 -6.93 -31.45 -1.95
C LEU A 950 -5.98 -31.98 -3.03
N ALA A 951 -5.05 -32.88 -2.70
CA ALA A 951 -4.23 -33.58 -3.69
C ALA A 951 -5.10 -34.45 -4.60
N ALA A 952 -6.03 -35.24 -4.04
CA ALA A 952 -6.96 -36.06 -4.81
C ALA A 952 -7.95 -35.24 -5.66
N LEU A 953 -8.32 -34.05 -5.20
CA LEU A 953 -9.20 -33.11 -5.91
C LEU A 953 -8.44 -32.07 -6.76
N SER A 954 -7.11 -32.06 -6.78
CA SER A 954 -6.33 -31.08 -7.55
C SER A 954 -6.67 -31.00 -9.05
N PRO A 955 -7.06 -32.09 -9.77
CA PRO A 955 -7.56 -31.97 -11.14
C PRO A 955 -8.84 -31.12 -11.26
N LEU A 956 -9.69 -31.10 -10.22
CA LEU A 956 -10.93 -30.30 -10.19
C LEU A 956 -10.64 -28.80 -10.23
N PHE A 957 -9.57 -28.34 -9.58
CA PHE A 957 -9.20 -26.92 -9.54
C PHE A 957 -8.34 -26.51 -10.74
N LEU A 958 -7.53 -27.43 -11.26
CA LEU A 958 -6.72 -27.24 -12.48
C LEU A 958 -7.56 -27.21 -13.76
N ALA A 959 -8.68 -27.94 -13.83
CA ALA A 959 -9.56 -27.94 -14.99
C ALA A 959 -10.11 -26.52 -15.31
N PRO A 960 -10.23 -26.14 -16.60
CA PRO A 960 -10.78 -24.84 -17.00
C PRO A 960 -12.29 -24.72 -16.74
N GLY A 961 -12.80 -23.49 -16.77
CA GLY A 961 -14.23 -23.20 -16.62
C GLY A 961 -14.80 -23.48 -15.23
N GLY A 962 -16.11 -23.77 -15.19
CA GLY A 962 -16.91 -23.84 -13.96
C GLY A 962 -17.66 -22.53 -13.66
N ARG A 963 -18.72 -22.61 -12.87
CA ARG A 963 -19.55 -21.45 -12.47
C ARG A 963 -19.58 -21.33 -10.96
N THR A 964 -19.18 -20.16 -10.44
CA THR A 964 -19.28 -19.81 -9.02
C THR A 964 -20.46 -18.88 -8.76
N TRP A 965 -21.14 -19.03 -7.62
CA TRP A 965 -22.23 -18.14 -7.18
C TRP A 965 -22.47 -18.25 -5.66
N ARG A 966 -23.27 -17.32 -5.13
CA ARG A 966 -23.78 -17.35 -3.75
C ARG A 966 -25.29 -17.57 -3.76
N THR A 967 -25.80 -18.40 -2.85
CA THR A 967 -27.24 -18.71 -2.73
C THR A 967 -27.99 -17.64 -1.91
N ALA A 968 -29.32 -17.77 -1.77
CA ALA A 968 -30.17 -16.75 -1.14
C ALA A 968 -29.91 -16.55 0.36
N GLN A 969 -29.55 -17.62 1.08
CA GLN A 969 -29.14 -17.61 2.49
C GLN A 969 -27.62 -17.49 2.67
N GLY A 970 -26.84 -17.48 1.58
CA GLY A 970 -25.42 -17.15 1.60
C GLY A 970 -24.42 -18.32 1.48
N LEU A 971 -24.83 -19.52 1.06
CA LEU A 971 -23.88 -20.59 0.73
C LEU A 971 -23.08 -20.22 -0.53
N HIS A 972 -21.77 -20.44 -0.52
CA HIS A 972 -20.93 -20.30 -1.71
C HIS A 972 -20.86 -21.62 -2.46
N CYS A 973 -21.11 -21.57 -3.76
CA CYS A 973 -21.23 -22.76 -4.60
C CYS A 973 -20.34 -22.68 -5.84
N LEU A 974 -19.70 -23.79 -6.21
CA LEU A 974 -18.96 -23.95 -7.46
C LEU A 974 -19.45 -25.23 -8.17
N GLU A 975 -20.02 -25.09 -9.37
CA GLU A 975 -20.33 -26.24 -10.25
C GLU A 975 -19.28 -26.36 -11.37
N LYS A 976 -18.85 -27.59 -11.65
CA LYS A 976 -17.89 -27.96 -12.70
C LYS A 976 -18.29 -29.25 -13.40
N GLN A 977 -17.74 -29.47 -14.60
CA GLN A 977 -17.83 -30.73 -15.32
C GLN A 977 -16.43 -31.16 -15.77
N ILE A 978 -16.06 -32.43 -15.56
CA ILE A 978 -14.76 -33.00 -15.94
C ILE A 978 -14.99 -34.39 -16.50
N ASP A 979 -14.43 -34.67 -17.68
CA ASP A 979 -14.56 -35.96 -18.40
C ASP A 979 -16.01 -36.46 -18.59
N GLY A 980 -16.97 -35.53 -18.54
CA GLY A 980 -18.41 -35.77 -18.59
C GLY A 980 -19.11 -35.77 -17.22
N ASP A 981 -18.38 -36.02 -16.14
CA ASP A 981 -18.92 -36.06 -14.78
C ASP A 981 -19.15 -34.68 -14.17
N PHE A 982 -20.29 -34.52 -13.50
CA PHE A 982 -20.67 -33.32 -12.77
C PHE A 982 -20.02 -33.28 -11.39
N TYR A 983 -19.62 -32.08 -10.96
CA TYR A 983 -19.14 -31.78 -9.61
C TYR A 983 -19.82 -30.51 -9.08
N LEU A 984 -20.20 -30.50 -7.81
CA LEU A 984 -20.73 -29.35 -7.08
C LEU A 984 -20.09 -29.27 -5.70
N ILE A 985 -19.42 -28.17 -5.41
CA ILE A 985 -18.95 -27.83 -4.06
C ILE A 985 -19.92 -26.80 -3.48
N CYS A 986 -20.35 -27.00 -2.25
CA CYS A 986 -21.10 -26.03 -1.46
C CYS A 986 -20.33 -25.75 -0.15
N VAL A 987 -20.26 -24.48 0.26
CA VAL A 987 -19.55 -24.02 1.47
C VAL A 987 -20.43 -23.09 2.28
N ASN A 988 -20.49 -23.32 3.60
CA ASN A 988 -21.16 -22.43 4.55
C ASN A 988 -20.13 -21.50 5.22
N PRO A 989 -20.19 -20.17 4.99
CA PRO A 989 -19.23 -19.24 5.60
C PRO A 989 -19.61 -18.80 7.04
N PHE A 990 -20.68 -19.36 7.62
CA PHE A 990 -21.25 -18.92 8.89
C PHE A 990 -21.06 -19.92 10.05
N GLU A 991 -21.08 -19.39 11.27
CA GLU A 991 -21.00 -20.13 12.56
C GLU A 991 -22.30 -20.83 12.96
N LYS A 992 -23.20 -21.08 12.01
CA LYS A 992 -24.51 -21.70 12.23
C LYS A 992 -24.89 -22.55 11.02
N PRO A 993 -25.72 -23.59 11.17
CA PRO A 993 -26.29 -24.31 10.04
C PRO A 993 -27.07 -23.38 9.09
N VAL A 994 -27.06 -23.71 7.81
CA VAL A 994 -27.83 -23.05 6.75
C VAL A 994 -28.46 -24.09 5.85
N SER A 995 -29.79 -24.07 5.78
CA SER A 995 -30.60 -24.77 4.77
C SER A 995 -30.96 -23.80 3.65
N ASP A 996 -30.74 -24.17 2.38
CA ASP A 996 -31.02 -23.32 1.23
C ASP A 996 -31.24 -24.14 -0.06
N GLN A 997 -31.79 -23.50 -1.09
CA GLN A 997 -32.00 -24.13 -2.40
C GLN A 997 -30.86 -23.78 -3.38
N VAL A 998 -30.14 -24.82 -3.81
CA VAL A 998 -29.01 -24.72 -4.74
C VAL A 998 -29.51 -24.92 -6.17
N ARG A 999 -29.31 -23.93 -7.04
CA ARG A 999 -29.65 -24.01 -8.47
C ARG A 999 -28.46 -24.48 -9.31
N VAL A 1000 -28.54 -25.69 -9.83
CA VAL A 1000 -27.56 -26.33 -10.72
C VAL A 1000 -27.93 -26.02 -12.18
N THR A 1001 -26.95 -25.81 -13.06
CA THR A 1001 -27.22 -25.67 -14.51
C THR A 1001 -26.53 -26.71 -15.39
N LEU A 1002 -25.51 -27.41 -14.89
CA LEU A 1002 -24.83 -28.46 -15.67
C LEU A 1002 -25.65 -29.76 -15.82
N VAL A 1003 -26.54 -30.07 -14.87
CA VAL A 1003 -27.45 -31.22 -14.93
C VAL A 1003 -28.88 -30.84 -14.57
N LYS A 1004 -29.85 -31.33 -15.34
CA LYS A 1004 -31.28 -31.08 -15.07
C LYS A 1004 -31.82 -31.94 -13.92
N SER A 1005 -31.52 -33.23 -13.91
CA SER A 1005 -31.87 -34.13 -12.81
C SER A 1005 -30.80 -35.19 -12.64
N ALA A 1006 -30.34 -35.41 -11.41
CA ALA A 1006 -29.31 -36.39 -11.07
C ALA A 1006 -29.33 -36.69 -9.56
N THR A 1007 -28.91 -37.90 -9.19
CA THR A 1007 -28.58 -38.24 -7.79
C THR A 1007 -27.05 -38.20 -7.67
N ALA A 1008 -26.51 -37.19 -7.00
CA ALA A 1008 -25.07 -37.02 -6.82
C ALA A 1008 -24.62 -37.55 -5.44
N ALA A 1009 -23.51 -38.29 -5.38
CA ALA A 1009 -22.95 -38.78 -4.13
C ALA A 1009 -22.04 -37.72 -3.48
N ALA A 1010 -22.09 -37.58 -2.16
CA ALA A 1010 -21.12 -36.78 -1.42
C ALA A 1010 -19.76 -37.50 -1.32
N LEU A 1011 -18.68 -36.74 -1.36
CA LEU A 1011 -17.33 -37.22 -1.13
C LEU A 1011 -16.99 -37.12 0.36
N GLY A 1012 -16.46 -38.20 0.94
CA GLY A 1012 -16.09 -38.25 2.36
C GLY A 1012 -17.28 -38.40 3.34
N GLU A 1013 -18.50 -38.63 2.83
CA GLU A 1013 -19.74 -38.66 3.62
C GLU A 1013 -20.73 -39.73 3.09
N ASP A 1014 -21.52 -40.36 3.97
CA ASP A 1014 -22.60 -41.29 3.58
C ASP A 1014 -23.92 -40.52 3.31
N ARG A 1015 -23.88 -39.56 2.38
CA ARG A 1015 -25.06 -38.81 1.92
C ARG A 1015 -25.08 -38.61 0.40
N LYS A 1016 -26.24 -38.21 -0.11
CA LYS A 1016 -26.48 -37.91 -1.54
C LYS A 1016 -27.33 -36.66 -1.68
N LEU A 1017 -27.17 -35.95 -2.79
CA LEU A 1017 -27.98 -34.80 -3.18
C LEU A 1017 -28.89 -35.20 -4.36
N GLU A 1018 -30.19 -34.93 -4.23
CA GLU A 1018 -31.19 -35.23 -5.26
C GLU A 1018 -31.53 -33.96 -6.05
N ILE A 1019 -30.93 -33.81 -7.24
CA ILE A 1019 -31.16 -32.68 -8.14
C ILE A 1019 -32.39 -33.00 -9.02
N LYS A 1020 -33.36 -32.08 -9.05
CA LYS A 1020 -34.62 -32.19 -9.81
C LYS A 1020 -34.94 -30.86 -10.50
N ASP A 1021 -35.14 -30.89 -11.81
CA ASP A 1021 -35.41 -29.72 -12.64
C ASP A 1021 -34.42 -28.54 -12.45
N GLY A 1022 -33.14 -28.86 -12.16
CA GLY A 1022 -32.05 -27.89 -11.93
C GLY A 1022 -31.99 -27.33 -10.51
N LEU A 1023 -32.74 -27.89 -9.56
CA LEU A 1023 -32.79 -27.46 -8.16
C LEU A 1023 -32.47 -28.63 -7.23
N ALA A 1024 -31.80 -28.34 -6.12
CA ALA A 1024 -31.65 -29.26 -5.00
C ALA A 1024 -31.77 -28.48 -3.68
N ASP A 1025 -32.43 -29.08 -2.69
CA ASP A 1025 -32.51 -28.52 -1.35
C ASP A 1025 -31.33 -29.06 -0.53
N GLU A 1026 -30.55 -28.17 0.07
CA GLU A 1026 -29.27 -28.46 0.73
C GLU A 1026 -29.27 -27.95 2.17
N GLU A 1027 -28.54 -28.61 3.06
CA GLU A 1027 -28.36 -28.23 4.45
C GLU A 1027 -26.92 -28.48 4.87
N LEU A 1028 -26.19 -27.39 5.12
CA LEU A 1028 -24.81 -27.38 5.61
C LEU A 1028 -24.76 -26.97 7.08
N ASP A 1029 -24.00 -27.72 7.85
CA ASP A 1029 -23.65 -27.41 9.23
C ASP A 1029 -22.79 -26.13 9.32
N ALA A 1030 -22.59 -25.58 10.53
CA ALA A 1030 -21.69 -24.44 10.74
C ALA A 1030 -20.28 -24.72 10.19
N ALA A 1031 -19.73 -23.80 9.37
CA ALA A 1031 -18.47 -23.95 8.65
C ALA A 1031 -18.32 -25.25 7.81
N ALA A 1032 -19.42 -25.91 7.40
CA ALA A 1032 -19.33 -27.14 6.60
C ALA A 1032 -18.93 -26.89 5.13
N VAL A 1033 -18.43 -27.95 4.50
CA VAL A 1033 -18.22 -28.05 3.05
C VAL A 1033 -18.73 -29.41 2.58
N HIS A 1034 -19.69 -29.44 1.66
CA HIS A 1034 -20.15 -30.66 0.99
C HIS A 1034 -19.68 -30.66 -0.47
N ILE A 1035 -19.26 -31.82 -0.97
CA ILE A 1035 -18.73 -31.99 -2.32
C ILE A 1035 -19.46 -33.14 -3.00
N TYR A 1036 -20.27 -32.83 -4.00
CA TYR A 1036 -21.12 -33.78 -4.71
C TYR A 1036 -20.60 -34.10 -6.09
N THR A 1037 -20.78 -35.34 -6.55
CA THR A 1037 -20.49 -35.73 -7.93
C THR A 1037 -21.39 -36.85 -8.46
N THR A 1038 -21.55 -36.91 -9.79
CA THR A 1038 -22.14 -38.06 -10.50
C THR A 1038 -21.16 -39.18 -10.79
N ALA A 1039 -19.85 -38.97 -10.55
CA ALA A 1039 -18.80 -39.89 -10.96
C ALA A 1039 -19.00 -41.31 -10.42
N ALA A 1040 -18.97 -42.28 -11.33
CA ALA A 1040 -19.15 -43.71 -10.99
C ALA A 1040 -17.95 -44.28 -10.21
N ALA A 1041 -16.79 -43.65 -10.30
CA ALA A 1041 -15.57 -43.97 -9.57
C ALA A 1041 -14.88 -42.66 -9.11
N PRO A 1042 -15.41 -41.97 -8.10
CA PRO A 1042 -14.95 -40.64 -7.72
C PRO A 1042 -13.58 -40.67 -7.02
N PRO A 1043 -12.87 -39.53 -6.95
CA PRO A 1043 -11.69 -39.38 -6.11
C PRO A 1043 -11.97 -39.78 -4.65
N ARG A 1044 -11.10 -40.62 -4.09
CA ARG A 1044 -11.19 -41.04 -2.69
C ARG A 1044 -10.56 -40.00 -1.78
N ILE A 1045 -11.40 -39.27 -1.04
CA ILE A 1045 -10.97 -38.36 0.02
C ILE A 1045 -11.21 -38.99 1.41
N PRO A 1046 -10.64 -38.45 2.51
CA PRO A 1046 -10.90 -38.91 3.87
C PRO A 1046 -12.39 -38.80 4.26
N VAL A 1047 -12.84 -39.61 5.21
CA VAL A 1047 -14.20 -39.51 5.77
C VAL A 1047 -14.23 -38.35 6.76
N ILE A 1048 -14.99 -37.29 6.45
CA ILE A 1048 -14.90 -36.00 7.15
C ILE A 1048 -15.20 -36.15 8.65
N ALA A 1049 -16.26 -36.87 9.00
CA ALA A 1049 -16.65 -37.12 10.39
C ALA A 1049 -15.63 -37.97 11.18
N GLU A 1050 -14.88 -38.86 10.52
CA GLU A 1050 -13.81 -39.63 11.18
C GLU A 1050 -12.61 -38.72 11.50
N ILE A 1051 -12.27 -37.79 10.60
CA ILE A 1051 -11.19 -36.81 10.83
C ILE A 1051 -11.56 -35.84 11.95
N GLU A 1052 -12.80 -35.35 12.00
CA GLU A 1052 -13.28 -34.48 13.09
C GLU A 1052 -13.24 -35.19 14.46
N GLN A 1053 -13.68 -36.45 14.51
CA GLN A 1053 -13.61 -37.26 15.73
C GLN A 1053 -12.16 -37.57 16.15
N ALA A 1054 -11.30 -37.91 15.19
CA ALA A 1054 -9.89 -38.17 15.45
C ALA A 1054 -9.13 -36.91 15.90
N ALA A 1055 -9.46 -35.75 15.34
CA ALA A 1055 -8.91 -34.46 15.74
C ALA A 1055 -9.30 -34.11 17.18
N LEU A 1056 -10.61 -34.15 17.49
CA LEU A 1056 -11.11 -33.92 18.85
C LEU A 1056 -10.50 -34.91 19.86
N ALA A 1057 -10.37 -36.19 19.50
CA ALA A 1057 -9.75 -37.20 20.35
C ALA A 1057 -8.25 -36.94 20.59
N ALA A 1058 -7.52 -36.47 19.56
CA ALA A 1058 -6.11 -36.12 19.69
C ALA A 1058 -5.92 -34.90 20.61
N ASP A 1059 -6.73 -33.85 20.45
CA ASP A 1059 -6.66 -32.66 21.31
C ASP A 1059 -7.08 -32.99 22.76
N LEU A 1060 -8.13 -33.79 22.97
CA LEU A 1060 -8.53 -34.27 24.31
C LEU A 1060 -7.44 -35.13 24.97
N ALA A 1061 -6.79 -36.03 24.21
CA ALA A 1061 -5.68 -36.82 24.71
C ALA A 1061 -4.45 -35.96 25.06
N HIS A 1062 -4.23 -34.86 24.32
CA HIS A 1062 -3.21 -33.87 24.64
C HIS A 1062 -3.57 -33.14 25.95
N HIS A 1063 -4.82 -32.67 26.08
CA HIS A 1063 -5.36 -32.00 27.28
C HIS A 1063 -5.23 -32.83 28.57
N GLU A 1064 -5.42 -34.14 28.50
CA GLU A 1064 -5.24 -35.04 29.65
C GLU A 1064 -3.80 -35.03 30.21
N THR A 1065 -2.78 -34.69 29.41
CA THR A 1065 -1.36 -34.72 29.86
C THR A 1065 -0.96 -33.58 30.79
N TRP A 1066 -1.78 -32.53 30.91
CA TRP A 1066 -1.52 -31.37 31.78
C TRP A 1066 -2.72 -30.94 32.63
N LYS A 1067 -3.76 -31.76 32.76
CA LYS A 1067 -4.89 -31.52 33.69
C LYS A 1067 -4.47 -31.23 35.13
N ASP A 1068 -3.27 -31.68 35.52
CA ASP A 1068 -2.65 -31.47 36.83
C ASP A 1068 -1.69 -30.28 36.90
N ASN A 1069 -1.38 -29.58 35.79
CA ASN A 1069 -0.72 -28.28 35.83
C ASN A 1069 -1.75 -27.22 36.28
N VAL A 1070 -1.67 -26.76 37.53
CA VAL A 1070 -2.56 -25.72 38.09
C VAL A 1070 -2.14 -24.30 37.72
N ALA A 1071 -0.98 -24.15 37.06
CA ALA A 1071 -0.46 -22.90 36.52
C ALA A 1071 -0.57 -22.87 34.98
N THR A 1072 -1.80 -23.06 34.47
CA THR A 1072 -2.12 -22.77 33.07
C THR A 1072 -3.50 -22.11 32.96
N PHE A 1073 -3.67 -21.19 32.01
CA PHE A 1073 -4.93 -20.43 31.90
C PHE A 1073 -6.13 -21.33 31.58
N TYR A 1074 -5.92 -22.45 30.88
CA TYR A 1074 -6.93 -23.49 30.63
C TYR A 1074 -7.50 -24.10 31.93
N ASN A 1075 -6.73 -24.12 33.02
CA ASN A 1075 -7.15 -24.56 34.35
C ASN A 1075 -7.54 -23.37 35.27
N GLY A 1076 -7.79 -22.19 34.68
CA GLY A 1076 -8.27 -20.99 35.36
C GLY A 1076 -7.19 -20.17 36.08
N ALA A 1077 -5.91 -20.44 35.84
CA ALA A 1077 -4.81 -19.65 36.41
C ALA A 1077 -4.76 -18.23 35.81
N LYS A 1078 -4.24 -17.26 36.56
CA LYS A 1078 -4.14 -15.85 36.15
C LYS A 1078 -2.76 -15.27 36.51
N THR A 1079 -2.17 -14.52 35.59
CA THR A 1079 -0.87 -13.87 35.79
C THR A 1079 -1.01 -12.48 36.39
N THR A 1080 0.06 -12.02 37.06
CA THR A 1080 0.28 -10.62 37.44
C THR A 1080 1.78 -10.40 37.51
N VAL A 1081 2.28 -9.25 37.05
CA VAL A 1081 3.71 -9.01 36.87
C VAL A 1081 4.16 -7.64 37.36
N SER A 1082 5.46 -7.52 37.64
CA SER A 1082 6.11 -6.23 37.95
C SER A 1082 6.14 -5.25 36.79
N ALA A 1083 6.23 -5.79 35.57
CA ALA A 1083 6.37 -5.08 34.31
C ALA A 1083 5.87 -6.01 33.20
N GLU A 1084 5.18 -5.44 32.22
CA GLU A 1084 4.61 -6.19 31.09
C GLU A 1084 5.48 -5.99 29.84
N ALA A 1085 5.35 -6.88 28.85
CA ALA A 1085 6.04 -6.72 27.57
C ALA A 1085 5.37 -5.67 26.67
N SER A 1086 6.15 -5.01 25.81
CA SER A 1086 5.64 -4.07 24.81
C SER A 1086 5.16 -4.75 23.52
N TYR A 1087 5.32 -6.05 23.38
CA TYR A 1087 5.09 -6.80 22.15
C TYR A 1087 4.00 -7.86 22.34
N VAL A 1088 3.06 -7.91 21.40
CA VAL A 1088 1.95 -8.87 21.40
C VAL A 1088 2.51 -10.27 21.17
N GLY A 1089 2.18 -11.23 22.03
CA GLY A 1089 2.78 -12.57 22.03
C GLY A 1089 3.97 -12.75 22.98
N TYR A 1090 4.41 -11.70 23.70
CA TYR A 1090 5.42 -11.80 24.78
C TYR A 1090 4.93 -11.32 26.16
N ASN A 1091 3.62 -11.18 26.34
CA ASN A 1091 3.01 -10.71 27.58
C ASN A 1091 2.85 -11.83 28.63
N SER A 1092 2.55 -11.46 29.88
CA SER A 1092 2.60 -12.38 31.01
C SER A 1092 1.76 -13.67 30.88
N PRO A 1093 0.54 -13.68 30.27
CA PRO A 1093 -0.19 -14.93 30.03
C PRO A 1093 0.55 -15.98 29.19
N MET A 1094 1.53 -15.56 28.38
CA MET A 1094 2.33 -16.47 27.55
C MET A 1094 3.22 -17.39 28.40
N ALA A 1095 3.61 -16.97 29.61
CA ALA A 1095 4.35 -17.83 30.53
C ALA A 1095 3.52 -18.95 31.19
N ILE A 1096 2.24 -19.10 30.81
CA ILE A 1096 1.32 -20.14 31.28
C ILE A 1096 0.39 -20.68 30.16
N ASP A 1097 0.72 -20.43 28.90
CA ASP A 1097 -0.09 -20.83 27.74
C ASP A 1097 0.23 -22.24 27.21
N ARG A 1098 1.28 -22.87 27.77
CA ARG A 1098 1.87 -24.18 27.44
C ARG A 1098 2.78 -24.22 26.21
N ILE A 1099 2.95 -23.12 25.48
CA ILE A 1099 3.75 -23.00 24.25
C ILE A 1099 5.17 -22.57 24.63
N LYS A 1100 6.17 -23.41 24.42
CA LYS A 1100 7.54 -23.17 24.96
C LYS A 1100 8.41 -22.25 24.10
N LEU A 1101 7.76 -21.47 23.24
CA LEU A 1101 8.33 -20.57 22.24
C LEU A 1101 7.83 -19.13 22.45
N THR A 1102 6.55 -18.97 22.77
CA THR A 1102 6.06 -17.77 23.44
C THR A 1102 6.73 -17.67 24.83
N HIS A 1103 6.81 -16.47 25.38
CA HIS A 1103 7.48 -16.22 26.66
C HIS A 1103 7.12 -14.84 27.22
N TRP A 1104 7.03 -14.72 28.54
CA TRP A 1104 6.95 -13.40 29.17
C TRP A 1104 8.30 -12.67 29.11
N ALA A 1105 8.35 -11.49 28.49
CA ALA A 1105 9.55 -10.66 28.33
C ALA A 1105 9.36 -9.25 28.92
N PRO A 1106 9.48 -9.07 30.25
CA PRO A 1106 9.29 -7.78 30.92
C PRO A 1106 10.28 -6.71 30.45
N GLN A 1107 9.81 -5.47 30.31
CA GLN A 1107 10.66 -4.32 30.07
C GLN A 1107 11.17 -3.64 31.35
N GLY A 1108 12.35 -3.03 31.25
CA GLY A 1108 12.96 -2.21 32.30
C GLY A 1108 14.23 -2.82 32.87
N ALA A 1109 14.68 -2.27 34.00
CA ALA A 1109 15.78 -2.83 34.78
C ALA A 1109 15.25 -3.82 35.82
N THR A 1110 15.99 -4.90 36.05
CA THR A 1110 15.72 -5.89 37.12
C THR A 1110 15.83 -5.23 38.51
N PRO A 1111 15.12 -5.75 39.54
CA PRO A 1111 14.38 -7.01 39.59
C PRO A 1111 12.98 -6.95 38.96
N HIS A 1112 12.56 -8.09 38.40
CA HIS A 1112 11.19 -8.31 37.93
C HIS A 1112 10.53 -9.44 38.70
N TRP A 1113 9.20 -9.56 38.66
CA TRP A 1113 8.50 -10.72 39.19
C TRP A 1113 7.27 -11.10 38.37
N LEU A 1114 6.96 -12.39 38.37
CA LEU A 1114 5.78 -13.03 37.77
C LEU A 1114 5.07 -13.83 38.85
N GLU A 1115 3.84 -13.45 39.17
CA GLU A 1115 2.90 -14.17 40.03
C GLU A 1115 1.86 -14.90 39.17
N ILE A 1116 1.55 -16.14 39.54
CA ILE A 1116 0.48 -16.94 38.96
C ILE A 1116 -0.47 -17.31 40.09
N ALA A 1117 -1.65 -16.69 40.11
CA ALA A 1117 -2.74 -17.07 40.99
C ALA A 1117 -3.44 -18.31 40.41
N PHE A 1118 -3.68 -19.32 41.24
CA PHE A 1118 -4.43 -20.51 40.85
C PHE A 1118 -5.95 -20.25 40.95
N ALA A 1119 -6.76 -21.04 40.25
CA ALA A 1119 -8.23 -20.91 40.28
C ALA A 1119 -8.86 -21.14 41.67
N LYS A 1120 -8.14 -21.85 42.55
CA LYS A 1120 -8.48 -22.18 43.95
C LYS A 1120 -7.19 -22.55 44.69
N ASN A 1121 -7.26 -22.76 46.01
CA ASN A 1121 -6.17 -23.44 46.72
C ASN A 1121 -5.95 -24.83 46.11
N GLU A 1122 -4.70 -25.14 45.77
CA GLU A 1122 -4.29 -26.43 45.22
C GLU A 1122 -3.11 -26.97 46.03
N LYS A 1123 -3.04 -28.29 46.18
CA LYS A 1123 -1.91 -28.96 46.85
C LYS A 1123 -0.89 -29.38 45.81
N VAL A 1124 0.30 -28.81 45.86
CA VAL A 1124 1.34 -28.87 44.80
C VAL A 1124 2.66 -29.38 45.37
N ASP A 1125 3.42 -30.14 44.57
CA ASP A 1125 4.74 -30.71 44.97
C ASP A 1125 5.87 -30.45 43.96
N THR A 1126 5.53 -30.01 42.74
CA THR A 1126 6.46 -29.89 41.62
C THR A 1126 6.21 -28.58 40.88
N VAL A 1127 7.27 -27.82 40.60
CA VAL A 1127 7.25 -26.63 39.74
C VAL A 1127 8.29 -26.82 38.63
N LYS A 1128 7.94 -26.51 37.38
CA LYS A 1128 8.90 -26.43 36.27
C LYS A 1128 9.00 -24.99 35.77
N VAL A 1129 10.23 -24.53 35.54
CA VAL A 1129 10.50 -23.20 34.98
C VAL A 1129 11.29 -23.39 33.70
N TRP A 1130 10.69 -23.04 32.57
CA TRP A 1130 11.30 -23.13 31.26
C TRP A 1130 11.93 -21.79 30.88
N ALA A 1131 13.20 -21.83 30.46
CA ALA A 1131 13.88 -20.70 29.86
C ALA A 1131 13.61 -20.69 28.34
N PRO A 1132 13.49 -19.52 27.67
CA PRO A 1132 13.31 -19.48 26.22
C PRO A 1132 14.46 -20.17 25.49
N CYS A 1133 14.11 -21.17 24.71
CA CYS A 1133 15.00 -21.83 23.77
C CYS A 1133 14.69 -21.25 22.38
N TYR A 1134 15.42 -20.21 21.97
CA TYR A 1134 15.25 -19.63 20.63
C TYR A 1134 15.95 -20.52 19.59
N PRO A 1135 15.23 -21.15 18.64
CA PRO A 1135 15.82 -21.60 17.38
C PRO A 1135 15.99 -20.38 16.47
N ASP A 1136 16.89 -19.47 16.84
CA ASP A 1136 17.30 -18.37 15.98
C ASP A 1136 18.03 -18.91 14.74
N PHE A 1137 17.81 -18.27 13.59
CA PHE A 1137 18.39 -18.67 12.31
C PHE A 1137 19.92 -18.86 12.41
N ASP A 1138 20.38 -20.03 11.96
CA ASP A 1138 21.78 -20.45 11.82
C ASP A 1138 22.69 -20.34 13.09
N ARG A 1139 22.13 -20.37 14.31
CA ARG A 1139 22.93 -20.45 15.56
C ARG A 1139 22.39 -21.47 16.57
N THR A 1140 23.30 -22.16 17.26
CA THR A 1140 22.97 -23.05 18.38
C THR A 1140 22.18 -22.32 19.45
N PRO A 1141 21.08 -22.89 19.99
CA PRO A 1141 20.17 -22.20 20.90
C PRO A 1141 20.88 -21.78 22.18
N ALA A 1142 21.13 -20.48 22.29
CA ALA A 1142 21.85 -19.87 23.41
C ALA A 1142 20.88 -19.48 24.53
N ILE A 1143 20.52 -20.46 25.37
CA ILE A 1143 19.71 -20.26 26.58
C ILE A 1143 20.42 -19.22 27.46
N ARG A 1144 19.82 -18.02 27.57
CA ARG A 1144 20.39 -16.92 28.37
C ARG A 1144 20.33 -17.29 29.86
N PRO A 1145 21.43 -17.21 30.63
CA PRO A 1145 21.41 -17.59 32.03
C PRO A 1145 20.39 -16.80 32.85
N ILE A 1146 19.59 -17.49 33.66
CA ILE A 1146 18.59 -16.90 34.56
C ILE A 1146 18.90 -17.14 36.04
N SER A 1147 18.77 -16.09 36.85
CA SER A 1147 18.79 -16.16 38.32
C SER A 1147 17.43 -15.74 38.87
N TYR A 1148 16.87 -16.52 39.79
CA TYR A 1148 15.56 -16.24 40.38
C TYR A 1148 15.37 -16.80 41.79
N ARG A 1149 14.31 -16.38 42.46
CA ARG A 1149 13.75 -17.03 43.66
C ARG A 1149 12.34 -17.52 43.34
N LEU A 1150 12.02 -18.75 43.70
CA LEU A 1150 10.68 -19.34 43.59
C LEU A 1150 9.99 -19.26 44.95
N LEU A 1151 8.73 -18.80 44.97
CA LEU A 1151 7.91 -18.68 46.16
C LEU A 1151 6.50 -19.26 45.93
N LEU A 1152 5.87 -19.74 47.01
CA LEU A 1152 4.46 -20.14 47.04
C LEU A 1152 3.68 -19.30 48.07
N LYS A 1153 2.40 -19.04 47.77
CA LYS A 1153 1.49 -18.25 48.61
C LYS A 1153 0.71 -19.16 49.55
N VAL A 1154 1.21 -19.35 50.76
CA VAL A 1154 0.74 -20.33 51.75
C VAL A 1154 0.06 -19.58 52.91
N ALA A 1155 -1.23 -19.83 53.12
CA ALA A 1155 -2.05 -19.11 54.12
C ALA A 1155 -2.01 -17.57 53.98
N GLY A 1156 -1.80 -17.06 52.76
CA GLY A 1156 -1.66 -15.64 52.44
C GLY A 1156 -0.22 -15.10 52.43
N GLU A 1157 0.74 -15.81 53.02
CA GLU A 1157 2.14 -15.41 53.09
C GLU A 1157 2.97 -15.99 51.94
N TRP A 1158 3.95 -15.22 51.43
CA TRP A 1158 4.92 -15.71 50.47
C TRP A 1158 6.05 -16.48 51.16
N LYS A 1159 6.15 -17.78 50.87
CA LYS A 1159 7.20 -18.67 51.42
C LYS A 1159 8.17 -19.07 50.31
N PRO A 1160 9.49 -18.80 50.45
CA PRO A 1160 10.47 -19.19 49.46
C PRO A 1160 10.65 -20.71 49.46
N ILE A 1161 10.66 -21.29 48.26
CA ILE A 1161 10.84 -22.73 48.04
C ILE A 1161 12.25 -23.02 47.48
N ALA A 1162 12.72 -22.21 46.53
CA ALA A 1162 14.02 -22.37 45.91
C ALA A 1162 14.67 -21.02 45.54
N SER A 1163 15.98 -21.04 45.35
CA SER A 1163 16.76 -19.93 44.79
C SER A 1163 17.76 -20.49 43.80
N VAL A 1164 17.80 -19.91 42.61
CA VAL A 1164 18.60 -20.34 41.46
C VAL A 1164 19.52 -19.19 41.04
N GLU A 1165 20.76 -19.51 40.66
CA GLU A 1165 21.72 -18.54 40.13
C GLU A 1165 22.29 -19.01 38.80
N ASN A 1166 22.33 -18.13 37.79
CA ASN A 1166 22.99 -18.33 36.50
C ASN A 1166 22.64 -19.65 35.77
N ASN A 1167 21.39 -20.11 35.85
CA ASN A 1167 20.98 -21.35 35.19
C ASN A 1167 20.93 -21.22 33.66
N SER A 1168 21.59 -22.13 32.94
CA SER A 1168 21.51 -22.29 31.49
C SER A 1168 20.79 -23.58 31.03
N GLU A 1169 20.14 -24.33 31.91
CA GLU A 1169 19.27 -25.45 31.52
C GLU A 1169 17.92 -24.95 30.97
N ALA A 1170 17.38 -25.62 29.95
CA ALA A 1170 16.12 -25.25 29.30
C ALA A 1170 14.89 -25.38 30.22
N CYS A 1171 14.95 -26.28 31.20
CA CYS A 1171 13.88 -26.52 32.17
C CYS A 1171 14.49 -26.90 33.53
N ILE A 1172 14.26 -26.10 34.57
CA ILE A 1172 14.55 -26.53 35.95
C ILE A 1172 13.28 -27.14 36.54
N VAL A 1173 13.42 -28.32 37.15
CA VAL A 1173 12.35 -29.02 37.88
C VAL A 1173 12.61 -28.92 39.39
N HIS A 1174 11.82 -28.11 40.08
CA HIS A 1174 11.80 -28.05 41.54
C HIS A 1174 10.81 -29.09 42.07
N LYS A 1175 11.26 -29.92 43.02
CA LYS A 1175 10.39 -30.85 43.78
C LYS A 1175 10.53 -30.61 45.27
N PHE A 1176 9.42 -30.67 45.99
CA PHE A 1176 9.33 -30.35 47.41
C PHE A 1176 8.17 -31.13 48.05
N GLU A 1177 8.11 -31.17 49.39
CA GLU A 1177 7.00 -31.81 50.10
C GLU A 1177 5.66 -31.14 49.75
N PRO A 1178 4.56 -31.90 49.55
CA PRO A 1178 3.27 -31.36 49.09
C PRO A 1178 2.69 -30.21 49.93
N ILE A 1179 2.74 -28.98 49.40
CA ILE A 1179 2.29 -27.73 50.03
C ILE A 1179 0.91 -27.32 49.47
N GLU A 1180 0.00 -26.88 50.34
CA GLU A 1180 -1.21 -26.18 49.91
C GLU A 1180 -0.90 -24.69 49.65
N ALA A 1181 -1.16 -24.23 48.43
CA ALA A 1181 -0.88 -22.86 48.00
C ALA A 1181 -2.02 -22.28 47.15
N ALA A 1182 -2.17 -20.95 47.19
CA ALA A 1182 -3.13 -20.20 46.38
C ALA A 1182 -2.51 -19.58 45.11
N ALA A 1183 -1.17 -19.49 45.06
CA ALA A 1183 -0.42 -18.92 43.95
C ALA A 1183 1.06 -19.34 44.01
N ALA A 1184 1.76 -19.21 42.89
CA ALA A 1184 3.22 -19.27 42.81
C ALA A 1184 3.79 -17.92 42.33
N ARG A 1185 5.08 -17.66 42.61
CA ARG A 1185 5.78 -16.47 42.13
C ARG A 1185 7.24 -16.77 41.82
N LEU A 1186 7.74 -16.21 40.71
CA LEU A 1186 9.17 -16.05 40.43
C LEU A 1186 9.59 -14.60 40.66
N GLU A 1187 10.62 -14.39 41.47
CA GLU A 1187 11.34 -13.12 41.59
C GLU A 1187 12.65 -13.22 40.80
N ILE A 1188 12.71 -12.53 39.66
CA ILE A 1188 13.83 -12.54 38.71
C ILE A 1188 14.92 -11.57 39.18
N LYS A 1189 16.14 -12.07 39.34
CA LYS A 1189 17.33 -11.31 39.75
C LYS A 1189 18.16 -10.87 38.54
N SER A 1190 18.35 -11.78 37.59
CA SER A 1190 19.05 -11.56 36.33
C SER A 1190 18.55 -12.55 35.27
N GLY A 1191 18.74 -12.21 34.00
CA GLY A 1191 17.85 -12.68 32.93
C GLY A 1191 16.53 -11.91 32.96
N ALA A 1192 15.75 -11.97 31.88
CA ALA A 1192 14.53 -11.16 31.72
C ALA A 1192 13.48 -11.86 30.83
N SER A 1193 13.42 -13.19 30.83
CA SER A 1193 12.47 -13.94 30.00
C SER A 1193 12.17 -15.32 30.59
N ILE A 1194 10.89 -15.72 30.60
CA ILE A 1194 10.41 -17.04 31.05
C ILE A 1194 9.46 -17.60 29.99
N ALA A 1195 9.73 -18.80 29.47
CA ALA A 1195 8.92 -19.41 28.43
C ALA A 1195 7.61 -19.99 28.98
N GLU A 1196 7.69 -20.87 29.98
CA GLU A 1196 6.53 -21.52 30.60
C GLU A 1196 6.85 -21.79 32.08
N PHE A 1197 5.86 -21.61 32.96
CA PHE A 1197 5.96 -21.78 34.41
C PHE A 1197 4.87 -22.75 34.88
N GLU A 1198 5.16 -24.04 34.72
CA GLU A 1198 4.26 -25.14 35.09
C GLU A 1198 4.28 -25.37 36.62
N VAL A 1199 3.13 -25.66 37.24
CA VAL A 1199 3.03 -26.05 38.66
C VAL A 1199 2.08 -27.23 38.76
N PHE A 1200 2.53 -28.39 39.23
CA PHE A 1200 1.73 -29.61 39.24
C PHE A 1200 1.11 -29.88 40.61
N ARG A 1201 -0.14 -30.39 40.58
CA ARG A 1201 -0.76 -31.01 41.76
C ARG A 1201 0.14 -32.12 42.28
N ALA A 1202 0.24 -32.19 43.60
CA ALA A 1202 0.80 -33.35 44.26
C ALA A 1202 -0.05 -34.58 43.94
N ALA A 1203 0.60 -35.66 43.51
CA ALA A 1203 -0.10 -36.90 43.21
C ALA A 1203 -0.88 -37.35 44.45
N GLN A 1204 -2.18 -37.62 44.30
CA GLN A 1204 -2.92 -38.29 45.37
C GLN A 1204 -2.26 -39.65 45.58
N ALA A 1205 -1.78 -39.91 46.80
CA ALA A 1205 -1.26 -41.22 47.17
C ALA A 1205 -2.38 -42.24 46.92
N ALA A 1206 -2.16 -43.14 45.95
CA ALA A 1206 -3.18 -44.09 45.53
C ALA A 1206 -3.62 -44.94 46.73
N GLY A 1207 -4.89 -44.79 47.12
CA GLY A 1207 -5.53 -45.71 48.05
C GLY A 1207 -5.50 -47.12 47.45
N GLN A 1208 -5.24 -48.11 48.31
CA GLN A 1208 -5.19 -49.53 47.94
C GLN A 1208 -6.56 -50.06 47.52
#